data_AF-A0A9E3M6D3-F1
#
_entry.id   AF-A0A9E3M6D3-F1
#
_cell.length_a   1.000
_cell.length_b   1.000
_cell.length_c   1.000
_cell.angle_alpha   90.00
_cell.angle_beta   90.00
_cell.angle_gamma   90.00
#
_symmetry.space_group_name_H-M   'P 1'
#
loop_
_entity.id
_entity.type
_entity.pdbx_description
1 polymer ?
#
loop_
_entity_poly.entity_id
_entity_poly.type
_entity_poly.pdbx_seq_one_letter_code
_entity_poly.pdbx_strand_id
1 'polypeptide(L)'
;MRLAKLVIQCALALLCAAAGASAKAPEQVAGGVYLVGGSCNVYAIVRGAAALLIDSGEGDVIGQLDALGVKNVEWVVHTHAHRDQCAATPRLAEMGARVAVLDEGERFYRDPAGFWNQFQLYIRYQFKPDSFKPARPIPVHRVLADGESLEWRGITLTALATPGHSVDHTAWLAEIGGSSGKKIAFTGDMIHSPGKVWNLFHFDHHYWDGGFEGVRKTLAGLDKVLEWGADMLLPSHGVPIGDPPAAVALLKENMHQLYEFSPEGEAEDEVAPPSRRVPQLIRQVSEHLYHVRPTGYVLLDGQGGALFYDYYSVPEENSRWGPSRIDTILKALDIERVEVAIPSHFHEDHLRGFPVLKKLGAQYWVFDNMADLLAHPSRYNLCCIAPEQIPADRVLHDNEVISWGPYTFRIIHFPGQTMYHQAMYGEVDGRKVMFMGDTDCYALGDQTMGRRNLKLHGISTFFNYYNLDQGRGYEKAMERMVEFDPELMLFAHSGPREGNMLTYQTNLDSIRLRRARVEKVLPHEDPNLGFDPNRFCFYPYSGSLSADGTLDAELRVRNHLARKMKTSIEFRLPPGWRAEPQSAELEVFGKTEAAVRFKIIAPSGEKLDGRRIVTARIIADGIDWGEFCEMLVEAD
;
A
#
# COMPACT_ATOMS: atom_id res chain seq x y z
N MET A 1 32.11 22.59 23.83
CA MET A 1 31.31 21.92 24.89
C MET A 1 29.79 21.90 24.66
N ARG A 2 29.20 22.60 23.67
CA ARG A 2 27.76 22.52 23.35
C ARG A 2 27.37 21.46 22.29
N LEU A 3 28.29 20.99 21.44
CA LEU A 3 28.02 19.88 20.51
C LEU A 3 27.99 18.49 21.17
N ALA A 4 28.72 18.29 22.27
CA ALA A 4 28.81 16.98 22.93
C ALA A 4 27.55 16.60 23.73
N LYS A 5 26.68 17.57 24.07
CA LYS A 5 25.40 17.31 24.76
C LYS A 5 24.28 16.90 23.81
N LEU A 6 24.32 17.33 22.55
CA LEU A 6 23.30 16.99 21.55
C LEU A 6 23.44 15.54 21.06
N VAL A 7 24.69 15.06 20.95
CA VAL A 7 24.98 13.67 20.53
C VAL A 7 24.63 12.65 21.62
N ILE A 8 24.71 13.04 22.91
CA ILE A 8 24.38 12.16 24.04
C ILE A 8 22.85 12.06 24.27
N GLN A 9 22.06 13.08 23.91
CA GLN A 9 20.59 12.99 23.94
C GLN A 9 20.03 12.17 22.76
N CYS A 10 20.65 12.21 21.58
CA CYS A 10 20.29 11.30 20.48
C CYS A 10 20.68 9.83 20.78
N ALA A 11 21.78 9.59 21.49
CA ALA A 11 22.22 8.23 21.82
C ALA A 11 21.36 7.53 22.88
N LEU A 12 20.74 8.27 23.83
CA LEU A 12 19.81 7.66 24.80
C LEU A 12 18.43 7.34 24.22
N ALA A 13 18.00 8.02 23.14
CA ALA A 13 16.75 7.69 22.44
C ALA A 13 16.87 6.41 21.59
N LEU A 14 18.07 6.11 21.08
CA LEU A 14 18.36 4.91 20.29
C LEU A 14 18.59 3.64 21.12
N LEU A 15 18.71 3.73 22.45
CA LEU A 15 18.96 2.60 23.35
C LEU A 15 17.71 2.08 24.09
N CYS A 16 16.52 2.61 23.80
CA CYS A 16 15.26 2.07 24.33
C CYS A 16 14.55 1.06 23.40
N ALA A 17 15.15 0.70 22.26
CA ALA A 17 14.55 -0.23 21.29
C ALA A 17 14.96 -1.70 21.47
N ALA A 18 15.58 -2.07 22.60
CA ALA A 18 16.08 -3.42 22.83
C ALA A 18 15.89 -3.89 24.28
N ALA A 19 14.64 -4.12 24.67
CA ALA A 19 14.27 -5.01 25.77
C ALA A 19 12.81 -5.41 25.59
N GLY A 20 12.47 -6.69 25.79
CA GLY A 20 11.11 -7.21 25.68
C GLY A 20 10.12 -6.32 26.44
N ALA A 21 8.94 -6.11 25.86
CA ALA A 21 7.93 -5.12 26.25
C ALA A 21 7.59 -5.14 27.74
N SER A 22 8.38 -4.47 28.56
CA SER A 22 7.94 -3.90 29.83
C SER A 22 7.33 -2.55 29.48
N ALA A 23 6.05 -2.34 29.80
CA ALA A 23 5.38 -1.07 29.55
C ALA A 23 6.26 0.09 30.06
N LYS A 24 6.70 0.98 29.16
CA LYS A 24 7.40 2.20 29.56
C LYS A 24 6.47 2.96 30.50
N ALA A 25 7.03 3.46 31.61
CA ALA A 25 6.26 4.30 32.52
C ALA A 25 5.74 5.54 31.75
N PRO A 26 4.53 6.03 32.05
CA PRO A 26 3.98 7.22 31.42
C PRO A 26 4.93 8.43 31.56
N GLU A 27 5.15 9.14 30.46
CA GLU A 27 6.05 10.29 30.42
C GLU A 27 5.25 11.60 30.31
N GLN A 28 5.52 12.57 31.19
CA GLN A 28 4.89 13.88 31.06
C GLN A 28 5.57 14.71 29.97
N VAL A 29 4.87 14.95 28.86
CA VAL A 29 5.38 15.70 27.70
C VAL A 29 5.04 17.19 27.75
N ALA A 30 3.96 17.54 28.44
CA ALA A 30 3.55 18.92 28.73
C ALA A 30 2.71 18.98 30.01
N GLY A 31 2.34 20.20 30.45
CA GLY A 31 1.58 20.42 31.68
C GLY A 31 0.28 19.61 31.76
N GLY A 32 0.30 18.51 32.51
CA GLY A 32 -0.83 17.58 32.63
C GLY A 32 -1.15 16.78 31.36
N VAL A 33 -0.22 16.68 30.41
CA VAL A 33 -0.30 15.83 29.21
C VAL A 33 0.78 14.76 29.29
N TYR A 34 0.37 13.50 29.18
CA TYR A 34 1.23 12.34 29.33
C TYR A 34 1.23 11.50 28.06
N LEU A 35 2.40 11.03 27.66
CA LEU A 35 2.55 9.96 26.68
C LEU A 35 2.37 8.63 27.39
N VAL A 36 1.42 7.85 26.91
CA VAL A 36 1.05 6.51 27.33
C VAL A 36 1.33 5.58 26.15
N GLY A 37 2.16 4.57 26.33
CA GLY A 37 2.61 3.71 25.22
C GLY A 37 1.54 2.73 24.74
N GLY A 38 1.73 2.19 23.54
CA GLY A 38 0.91 1.16 22.90
C GLY A 38 1.44 0.81 21.52
N SER A 39 0.60 0.29 20.63
CA SER A 39 0.87 0.17 19.18
C SER A 39 1.14 1.52 18.52
N CYS A 40 0.56 2.60 19.07
CA CYS A 40 0.88 3.98 18.75
C CYS A 40 1.15 4.77 20.05
N ASN A 41 1.59 6.01 19.91
CA ASN A 41 1.63 7.00 20.99
C ASN A 41 0.20 7.39 21.36
N VAL A 42 -0.25 6.94 22.54
CA VAL A 42 -1.52 7.39 23.12
C VAL A 42 -1.24 8.56 24.04
N TYR A 43 -1.96 9.66 23.89
CA TYR A 43 -1.76 10.83 24.76
C TYR A 43 -2.92 10.97 25.74
N ALA A 44 -2.60 11.13 27.02
CA ALA A 44 -3.56 11.35 28.09
C ALA A 44 -3.46 12.77 28.63
N ILE A 45 -4.53 13.56 28.47
CA ILE A 45 -4.70 14.82 29.18
C ILE A 45 -5.37 14.51 30.52
N VAL A 46 -4.65 14.69 31.62
CA VAL A 46 -5.10 14.29 32.97
C VAL A 46 -5.53 15.50 33.80
N ARG A 47 -6.71 15.42 34.41
CA ARG A 47 -7.26 16.43 35.33
C ARG A 47 -7.84 15.74 36.57
N GLY A 48 -7.11 15.81 37.69
CA GLY A 48 -7.45 15.05 38.89
C GLY A 48 -7.39 13.54 38.60
N ALA A 49 -8.48 12.82 38.88
CA ALA A 49 -8.60 11.40 38.60
C ALA A 49 -9.26 11.10 37.22
N ALA A 50 -9.50 12.11 36.38
CA ALA A 50 -10.13 11.96 35.08
C ALA A 50 -9.11 12.17 33.94
N ALA A 51 -9.33 11.49 32.81
CA ALA A 51 -8.53 11.66 31.60
C ALA A 51 -9.39 11.82 30.33
N LEU A 52 -8.86 12.58 29.37
CA LEU A 52 -9.22 12.56 27.97
C LEU A 52 -8.05 11.95 27.20
N LEU A 53 -8.32 10.96 26.36
CA LEU A 53 -7.31 10.31 25.53
C LEU A 53 -7.38 10.81 24.09
N ILE A 54 -6.20 10.95 23.48
CA ILE A 54 -6.03 11.09 22.04
C ILE A 54 -5.49 9.75 21.55
N ASP A 55 -6.29 9.13 20.69
CA ASP A 55 -6.21 7.74 20.31
C ASP A 55 -6.29 6.79 21.52
N SER A 56 -6.28 5.48 21.27
CA SER A 56 -6.34 4.46 22.31
C SER A 56 -5.32 3.35 22.14
N GLY A 57 -4.71 3.23 20.96
CA GLY A 57 -3.68 2.23 20.72
C GLY A 57 -4.17 0.79 20.92
N GLU A 58 -3.21 -0.12 21.01
CA GLU A 58 -3.34 -1.46 21.57
C GLU A 58 -2.27 -1.67 22.66
N GLY A 59 -2.53 -2.53 23.64
CA GLY A 59 -1.61 -2.84 24.75
C GLY A 59 -2.14 -2.45 26.13
N ASP A 60 -1.22 -2.26 27.09
CA ASP A 60 -1.57 -1.96 28.50
C ASP A 60 -1.73 -0.45 28.75
N VAL A 61 -2.63 0.19 28.01
CA VAL A 61 -2.96 1.61 28.19
C VAL A 61 -3.67 1.83 29.53
N ILE A 62 -4.57 0.92 29.91
CA ILE A 62 -5.34 1.03 31.16
C ILE A 62 -4.42 0.96 32.39
N GLY A 63 -3.48 0.01 32.45
CA GLY A 63 -2.54 -0.11 33.57
C GLY A 63 -1.63 1.12 33.71
N GLN A 64 -1.21 1.70 32.58
CA GLN A 64 -0.44 2.94 32.56
C GLN A 64 -1.26 4.15 33.07
N LEU A 65 -2.55 4.24 32.73
CA LEU A 65 -3.44 5.28 33.25
C LEU A 65 -3.65 5.14 34.76
N ASP A 66 -3.78 3.91 35.26
CA ASP A 66 -3.87 3.65 36.70
C ASP A 66 -2.61 4.12 37.45
N ALA A 67 -1.43 3.96 36.86
CA ALA A 67 -0.17 4.46 37.43
C ALA A 67 -0.11 6.00 37.52
N LEU A 68 -0.86 6.70 36.67
CA LEU A 68 -1.05 8.16 36.74
C LEU A 68 -2.14 8.58 37.75
N GLY A 69 -2.78 7.63 38.44
CA GLY A 69 -3.89 7.89 39.35
C GLY A 69 -5.21 8.19 38.65
N VAL A 70 -5.31 7.94 37.34
CA VAL A 70 -6.56 8.07 36.58
C VAL A 70 -7.50 6.95 37.01
N LYS A 71 -8.76 7.30 37.28
CA LYS A 71 -9.84 6.39 37.66
C LYS A 71 -10.99 6.38 36.66
N ASN A 72 -11.06 7.40 35.82
CA ASN A 72 -12.11 7.53 34.83
C ASN A 72 -11.56 8.12 33.53
N VAL A 73 -11.70 7.40 32.41
CA VAL A 73 -11.50 7.97 31.08
C VAL A 73 -12.86 8.50 30.62
N GLU A 74 -12.99 9.82 30.49
CA GLU A 74 -14.28 10.44 30.15
C GLU A 74 -14.48 10.55 28.64
N TRP A 75 -13.39 10.78 27.90
CA TRP A 75 -13.39 10.93 26.46
C TRP A 75 -12.18 10.22 25.83
N VAL A 76 -12.41 9.65 24.65
CA VAL A 76 -11.39 9.24 23.69
C VAL A 76 -11.70 9.99 22.40
N VAL A 77 -10.72 10.70 21.86
CA VAL A 77 -10.81 11.29 20.52
C VAL A 77 -9.85 10.57 19.58
N HIS A 78 -10.20 10.43 18.31
CA HIS A 78 -9.33 9.74 17.35
C HIS A 78 -8.74 10.67 16.32
N THR A 79 -7.46 10.48 16.00
CA THR A 79 -6.82 11.16 14.88
C THR A 79 -7.30 10.58 13.56
N HIS A 80 -7.42 9.26 13.46
CA HIS A 80 -7.94 8.58 12.27
C HIS A 80 -8.37 7.14 12.57
N ALA A 81 -9.24 6.58 11.73
CA ALA A 81 -9.82 5.25 11.93
C ALA A 81 -8.91 4.11 11.45
N HIS A 82 -7.63 4.10 11.83
CA HIS A 82 -6.81 2.89 11.67
C HIS A 82 -6.85 2.05 12.95
N ARG A 83 -6.82 0.72 12.81
CA ARG A 83 -6.96 -0.23 13.93
C ARG A 83 -5.91 -0.01 15.02
N ASP A 84 -4.67 0.27 14.64
CA ASP A 84 -3.57 0.59 15.56
C ASP A 84 -3.83 1.83 16.41
N GLN A 85 -4.72 2.74 15.99
CA GLN A 85 -5.11 3.94 16.75
C GLN A 85 -6.30 3.71 17.67
N CYS A 86 -7.17 2.75 17.36
CA CYS A 86 -8.48 2.62 18.02
C CYS A 86 -8.79 1.24 18.61
N ALA A 87 -7.87 0.28 18.57
CA ALA A 87 -8.09 -1.10 19.01
C ALA A 87 -8.56 -1.22 20.47
N ALA A 88 -8.07 -0.39 21.39
CA ALA A 88 -8.50 -0.42 22.79
C ALA A 88 -9.82 0.33 23.06
N THR A 89 -10.34 1.10 22.11
CA THR A 89 -11.52 1.96 22.29
C THR A 89 -12.79 1.19 22.68
N PRO A 90 -13.14 0.03 22.09
CA PRO A 90 -14.30 -0.75 22.53
C PRO A 90 -14.30 -1.04 24.03
N ARG A 91 -13.15 -1.48 24.58
CA ARG A 91 -13.01 -1.77 26.01
C ARG A 91 -13.13 -0.50 26.87
N LEU A 92 -12.54 0.61 26.43
CA LEU A 92 -12.67 1.90 27.13
C LEU A 92 -14.12 2.39 27.14
N ALA A 93 -14.87 2.18 26.05
CA ALA A 93 -16.28 2.52 25.95
C ALA A 93 -17.15 1.65 26.88
N GLU A 94 -16.87 0.35 27.00
CA GLU A 94 -17.49 -0.53 27.98
C GLU A 94 -17.25 -0.07 29.42
N MET A 95 -16.10 0.57 29.69
CA MET A 95 -15.76 1.19 30.97
C MET A 95 -16.37 2.59 31.16
N GLY A 96 -17.14 3.09 30.19
CA GLY A 96 -17.89 4.35 30.27
C GLY A 96 -17.28 5.54 29.54
N ALA A 97 -16.16 5.36 28.81
CA ALA A 97 -15.59 6.43 28.01
C ALA A 97 -16.48 6.80 26.82
N ARG A 98 -16.64 8.10 26.56
CA ARG A 98 -17.32 8.60 25.36
C ARG A 98 -16.31 8.76 24.24
N VAL A 99 -16.77 8.66 22.99
CA VAL A 99 -15.90 8.76 21.81
C VAL A 99 -16.30 9.95 20.96
N ALA A 100 -15.32 10.77 20.57
CA ALA A 100 -15.52 11.86 19.63
C ALA A 100 -14.62 11.70 18.39
N VAL A 101 -15.17 11.99 17.21
CA VAL A 101 -14.48 11.88 15.93
C VAL A 101 -14.89 13.03 15.00
N LEU A 102 -14.11 13.27 13.95
CA LEU A 102 -14.50 14.14 12.84
C LEU A 102 -15.59 13.47 11.99
N ASP A 103 -16.48 14.28 11.40
CA ASP A 103 -17.60 13.83 10.55
C ASP A 103 -17.19 12.89 9.41
N GLU A 104 -16.11 13.20 8.69
CA GLU A 104 -15.59 12.39 7.57
C GLU A 104 -15.24 10.94 8.01
N GLY A 105 -14.89 10.75 9.28
CA GLY A 105 -14.53 9.46 9.86
C GLY A 105 -15.70 8.64 10.41
N GLU A 106 -16.84 9.26 10.72
CA GLU A 106 -17.92 8.65 11.53
C GLU A 106 -18.32 7.26 11.04
N ARG A 107 -18.51 7.11 9.72
CA ARG A 107 -18.96 5.84 9.11
C ARG A 107 -18.02 4.68 9.40
N PHE A 108 -16.70 4.92 9.47
CA PHE A 108 -15.70 3.87 9.67
C PHE A 108 -15.72 3.31 11.09
N TYR A 109 -16.21 4.08 12.06
CA TYR A 109 -16.36 3.62 13.43
C TYR A 109 -17.72 2.96 13.66
N ARG A 110 -18.81 3.55 13.15
CA ARG A 110 -20.17 3.05 13.42
C ARG A 110 -20.52 1.79 12.63
N ASP A 111 -20.17 1.75 11.34
CA ASP A 111 -20.54 0.66 10.44
C ASP A 111 -19.34 0.05 9.67
N PRO A 112 -18.37 -0.56 10.40
CA PRO A 112 -17.33 -1.35 9.76
C PRO A 112 -17.87 -2.46 8.85
N ALA A 113 -18.99 -3.11 9.23
CA ALA A 113 -19.54 -4.21 8.47
C ALA A 113 -19.99 -3.75 7.07
N GLY A 114 -20.71 -2.62 6.98
CA GLY A 114 -21.10 -2.02 5.70
C GLY A 114 -19.89 -1.63 4.85
N PHE A 115 -18.85 -1.06 5.47
CA PHE A 115 -17.59 -0.76 4.79
C PHE A 115 -16.92 -2.03 4.22
N TRP A 116 -16.73 -3.07 5.03
CA TRP A 116 -16.06 -4.30 4.61
C TRP A 116 -16.86 -5.11 3.58
N ASN A 117 -18.19 -5.09 3.64
CA ASN A 117 -19.05 -5.70 2.63
C ASN A 117 -18.93 -4.99 1.27
N GLN A 118 -18.60 -3.70 1.24
CA GLN A 118 -18.38 -2.92 0.02
C GLN A 118 -16.91 -2.90 -0.42
N PHE A 119 -16.00 -3.46 0.39
CA PHE A 119 -14.57 -3.48 0.08
C PHE A 119 -14.31 -4.17 -1.26
N GLN A 120 -13.75 -3.44 -2.21
CA GLN A 120 -13.57 -3.94 -3.56
C GLN A 120 -12.24 -4.69 -3.67
N LEU A 121 -12.30 -6.00 -3.95
CA LEU A 121 -11.11 -6.82 -4.16
C LEU A 121 -10.60 -6.75 -5.62
N TYR A 122 -11.51 -6.94 -6.57
CA TYR A 122 -11.19 -6.98 -8.00
C TYR A 122 -11.35 -5.63 -8.66
N ILE A 123 -10.53 -5.33 -9.67
CA ILE A 123 -10.63 -4.09 -10.49
C ILE A 123 -10.61 -2.83 -9.59
N ARG A 124 -9.89 -2.89 -8.48
CA ARG A 124 -9.73 -1.75 -7.57
C ARG A 124 -8.73 -0.78 -8.21
N TYR A 125 -9.11 0.48 -8.37
CA TYR A 125 -8.25 1.57 -8.87
C TYR A 125 -8.10 2.72 -7.86
N GLN A 126 -8.88 2.70 -6.78
CA GLN A 126 -8.74 3.61 -5.64
C GLN A 126 -8.01 2.86 -4.53
N PHE A 127 -6.88 3.40 -4.08
CA PHE A 127 -5.94 2.74 -3.16
C PHE A 127 -5.71 3.53 -1.89
N LYS A 128 -6.77 4.19 -1.43
CA LYS A 128 -6.82 4.70 -0.06
C LYS A 128 -6.42 3.55 0.89
N PRO A 129 -5.70 3.81 1.98
CA PRO A 129 -5.30 2.80 2.98
C PRO A 129 -6.48 2.31 3.83
N ASP A 130 -7.53 1.90 3.13
CA ASP A 130 -8.82 1.50 3.65
C ASP A 130 -8.75 0.09 4.27
N SER A 131 -7.73 -0.71 3.96
CA SER A 131 -7.48 -2.01 4.60
C SER A 131 -7.18 -1.94 6.10
N PHE A 132 -6.90 -0.75 6.65
CA PHE A 132 -6.56 -0.57 8.06
C PHE A 132 -7.76 -0.16 8.94
N LYS A 133 -8.98 -0.08 8.37
CA LYS A 133 -10.19 0.33 9.11
C LYS A 133 -10.58 -0.69 10.21
N PRO A 134 -11.34 -0.26 11.25
CA PRO A 134 -11.76 -1.16 12.33
C PRO A 134 -12.46 -2.41 11.80
N ALA A 135 -12.27 -3.55 12.46
CA ALA A 135 -12.99 -4.79 12.13
C ALA A 135 -14.36 -4.87 12.83
N ARG A 136 -14.58 -4.07 13.87
CA ARG A 136 -15.76 -4.12 14.74
C ARG A 136 -16.25 -2.72 15.08
N PRO A 137 -17.57 -2.53 15.29
CA PRO A 137 -18.13 -1.22 15.60
C PRO A 137 -17.52 -0.59 16.86
N ILE A 138 -17.31 0.73 16.80
CA ILE A 138 -16.90 1.58 17.91
C ILE A 138 -18.02 2.62 18.13
N PRO A 139 -18.57 2.76 19.35
CA PRO A 139 -19.67 3.68 19.60
C PRO A 139 -19.20 5.14 19.52
N VAL A 140 -19.72 5.90 18.56
CA VAL A 140 -19.45 7.34 18.44
C VAL A 140 -20.52 8.14 19.21
N HIS A 141 -20.06 9.00 20.11
CA HIS A 141 -20.92 9.79 21.00
C HIS A 141 -20.98 11.27 20.60
N ARG A 142 -19.90 11.78 19.98
CA ARG A 142 -19.84 13.13 19.42
C ARG A 142 -19.19 13.08 18.04
N VAL A 143 -19.81 13.80 17.11
CA VAL A 143 -19.25 14.08 15.78
C VAL A 143 -18.96 15.57 15.75
N LEU A 144 -17.77 15.93 15.28
CA LEU A 144 -17.33 17.31 15.14
C LEU A 144 -17.08 17.64 13.68
N ALA A 145 -17.37 18.88 13.28
CA ALA A 145 -16.93 19.45 12.01
C ALA A 145 -15.52 20.06 12.12
N ASP A 146 -14.90 20.36 10.98
CA ASP A 146 -13.62 21.08 10.94
C ASP A 146 -13.70 22.44 11.66
N GLY A 147 -12.76 22.70 12.56
CA GLY A 147 -12.71 23.90 13.40
C GLY A 147 -13.64 23.87 14.62
N GLU A 148 -14.47 22.84 14.79
CA GLU A 148 -15.32 22.69 15.97
C GLU A 148 -14.52 22.23 17.18
N SER A 149 -14.95 22.62 18.40
CA SER A 149 -14.25 22.28 19.63
C SER A 149 -15.08 21.42 20.59
N LEU A 150 -14.38 20.51 21.28
CA LEU A 150 -14.88 19.77 22.42
C LEU A 150 -14.35 20.43 23.71
N GLU A 151 -15.25 20.85 24.58
CA GLU A 151 -14.93 21.41 25.89
C GLU A 151 -14.87 20.32 26.96
N TRP A 152 -13.74 20.18 27.64
CA TRP A 152 -13.58 19.19 28.70
C TRP A 152 -12.73 19.71 29.86
N ARG A 153 -13.36 19.86 31.04
CA ARG A 153 -12.68 20.23 32.30
C ARG A 153 -11.75 21.45 32.18
N GLY A 154 -12.17 22.46 31.43
CA GLY A 154 -11.41 23.68 31.17
C GLY A 154 -10.33 23.55 30.11
N ILE A 155 -10.38 22.49 29.29
CA ILE A 155 -9.57 22.30 28.09
C ILE A 155 -10.49 22.41 26.88
N THR A 156 -10.15 23.33 25.99
CA THR A 156 -10.71 23.43 24.65
C THR A 156 -9.86 22.56 23.73
N LEU A 157 -10.50 21.60 23.07
CA LEU A 157 -9.88 20.71 22.10
C LEU A 157 -10.54 20.89 20.74
N THR A 158 -9.85 21.53 19.79
CA THR A 158 -10.37 21.82 18.45
C THR A 158 -10.02 20.72 17.45
N ALA A 159 -11.00 20.24 16.70
CA ALA A 159 -10.80 19.31 15.59
C ALA A 159 -10.32 20.07 14.35
N LEU A 160 -9.20 19.67 13.76
CA LEU A 160 -8.71 20.20 12.49
C LEU A 160 -8.68 19.07 11.46
N ALA A 161 -9.56 19.15 10.45
CA ALA A 161 -9.52 18.26 9.31
C ALA A 161 -8.18 18.44 8.59
N THR A 162 -7.41 17.34 8.49
CA THR A 162 -6.05 17.30 7.94
C THR A 162 -5.88 16.03 7.10
N PRO A 163 -6.71 15.82 6.07
CA PRO A 163 -6.66 14.60 5.26
C PRO A 163 -5.29 14.45 4.59
N GLY A 164 -4.94 13.22 4.23
CA GLY A 164 -3.69 12.90 3.55
C GLY A 164 -3.19 11.51 3.88
N HIS A 165 -2.80 11.25 5.12
CA HIS A 165 -2.52 9.88 5.60
C HIS A 165 -3.76 8.99 5.59
N SER A 166 -4.92 9.58 5.84
CA SER A 166 -6.22 8.96 5.59
C SER A 166 -7.23 10.05 5.24
N VAL A 167 -8.37 9.67 4.66
CA VAL A 167 -9.41 10.64 4.29
C VAL A 167 -10.05 11.31 5.52
N ASP A 168 -10.09 10.58 6.63
CA ASP A 168 -10.68 10.98 7.91
C ASP A 168 -9.64 11.55 8.91
N HIS A 169 -8.42 11.83 8.44
CA HIS A 169 -7.35 12.27 9.32
C HIS A 169 -7.64 13.64 9.96
N THR A 170 -7.43 13.70 11.27
CA THR A 170 -7.75 14.81 12.15
C THR A 170 -6.56 15.12 13.06
N ALA A 171 -6.13 16.37 13.06
CA ALA A 171 -5.23 16.88 14.08
C ALA A 171 -6.09 17.52 15.19
N TRP A 172 -5.75 17.25 16.45
CA TRP A 172 -6.44 17.83 17.60
C TRP A 172 -5.58 18.93 18.22
N LEU A 173 -6.11 20.15 18.29
CA LEU A 173 -5.41 21.28 18.89
C LEU A 173 -5.94 21.54 20.30
N ALA A 174 -5.10 21.36 21.31
CA ALA A 174 -5.45 21.60 22.71
C ALA A 174 -4.80 22.88 23.25
N GLU A 175 -5.58 23.70 23.94
CA GLU A 175 -5.07 24.84 24.71
C GLU A 175 -4.69 24.41 26.13
N ILE A 176 -3.39 24.23 26.39
CA ILE A 176 -2.86 23.76 27.67
C ILE A 176 -2.30 24.92 28.48
N GLY A 177 -2.97 25.25 29.59
CA GLY A 177 -2.58 26.34 30.49
C GLY A 177 -3.46 27.60 30.39
N GLY A 178 -4.61 27.53 29.69
CA GLY A 178 -5.52 28.65 29.50
C GLY A 178 -5.05 29.64 28.41
N SER A 179 -5.53 30.88 28.45
CA SER A 179 -5.29 31.89 27.41
C SER A 179 -3.84 32.36 27.26
N SER A 180 -2.98 32.07 28.23
CA SER A 180 -1.52 32.26 28.17
C SER A 180 -0.74 30.94 28.04
N GLY A 181 -1.46 29.83 27.87
CA GLY A 181 -0.95 28.49 27.73
C GLY A 181 -0.37 28.21 26.34
N LYS A 182 0.21 27.02 26.19
CA LYS A 182 0.70 26.54 24.89
C LYS A 182 -0.41 25.87 24.12
N LYS A 183 -0.41 26.04 22.80
CA LYS A 183 -1.22 25.26 21.88
C LYS A 183 -0.45 24.00 21.49
N ILE A 184 -1.01 22.84 21.82
CA ILE A 184 -0.40 21.54 21.55
C ILE A 184 -1.23 20.84 20.49
N ALA A 185 -0.61 20.50 19.36
CA ALA A 185 -1.26 19.75 18.30
C ALA A 185 -0.93 18.26 18.42
N PHE A 186 -1.95 17.43 18.55
CA PHE A 186 -1.83 15.98 18.36
C PHE A 186 -2.01 15.69 16.88
N THR A 187 -0.93 15.36 16.19
CA THR A 187 -0.85 15.44 14.71
C THR A 187 -1.14 14.12 14.01
N GLY A 188 -1.55 13.08 14.73
CA GLY A 188 -1.69 11.77 14.12
C GLY A 188 -0.39 11.33 13.43
N ASP A 189 -0.53 10.79 12.22
CA ASP A 189 0.59 10.30 11.42
C ASP A 189 1.08 11.30 10.35
N MET A 190 0.70 12.58 10.44
CA MET A 190 1.16 13.62 9.51
C MET A 190 2.68 13.82 9.53
N ILE A 191 3.31 13.58 10.68
CA ILE A 191 4.74 13.68 10.90
C ILE A 191 5.12 12.71 12.01
N HIS A 192 6.28 12.05 11.92
CA HIS A 192 6.77 11.12 12.94
C HIS A 192 7.82 11.76 13.85
N SER A 193 8.76 12.46 13.22
CA SER A 193 9.88 13.16 13.84
C SER A 193 10.35 14.22 12.84
N PRO A 194 11.21 15.18 13.20
CA PRO A 194 11.69 16.19 12.24
C PRO A 194 12.17 15.54 10.94
N GLY A 195 11.55 15.93 9.81
CA GLY A 195 11.91 15.41 8.50
C GLY A 195 11.30 14.08 8.06
N LYS A 196 10.48 13.40 8.89
CA LYS A 196 10.07 12.00 8.66
C LYS A 196 8.58 11.75 8.85
N VAL A 197 8.07 10.72 8.16
CA VAL A 197 6.70 10.15 8.28
C VAL A 197 6.77 8.68 8.67
N TRP A 198 5.71 8.14 9.27
CA TRP A 198 5.69 6.76 9.77
C TRP A 198 5.86 5.72 8.65
N ASN A 199 5.11 5.90 7.57
CA ASN A 199 5.19 5.08 6.36
C ASN A 199 4.78 5.92 5.15
N LEU A 200 5.02 5.42 3.93
CA LEU A 200 4.59 6.06 2.68
C LEU A 200 3.34 5.43 2.09
N PHE A 201 3.07 4.15 2.39
CA PHE A 201 1.97 3.41 1.78
C PHE A 201 0.57 3.90 2.19
N HIS A 202 0.44 4.64 3.29
CA HIS A 202 -0.82 5.29 3.66
C HIS A 202 -1.12 6.57 2.87
N PHE A 203 -0.19 7.10 2.08
CA PHE A 203 -0.47 8.28 1.26
C PHE A 203 -1.13 7.95 -0.08
N ASP A 204 -1.17 6.68 -0.50
CA ASP A 204 -1.84 6.28 -1.75
C ASP A 204 -3.32 6.66 -1.74
N HIS A 205 -3.78 7.32 -2.80
CA HIS A 205 -5.19 7.72 -2.97
C HIS A 205 -5.84 7.06 -4.18
N HIS A 206 -5.12 7.02 -5.29
CA HIS A 206 -5.56 6.40 -6.53
C HIS A 206 -4.38 5.74 -7.22
N TYR A 207 -4.71 4.86 -8.15
CA TYR A 207 -3.73 4.21 -9.00
C TYR A 207 -2.84 5.27 -9.69
N TRP A 208 -1.55 4.96 -9.84
CA TRP A 208 -0.49 5.85 -10.37
C TRP A 208 -0.12 7.08 -9.52
N ASP A 209 -0.71 7.30 -8.34
CA ASP A 209 -0.37 8.46 -7.50
C ASP A 209 0.98 8.33 -6.78
N GLY A 210 1.34 7.11 -6.36
CA GLY A 210 2.53 6.88 -5.54
C GLY A 210 2.51 7.65 -4.22
N GLY A 211 1.32 7.91 -3.70
CA GLY A 211 1.06 8.73 -2.54
C GLY A 211 1.30 10.23 -2.69
N PHE A 212 1.51 10.74 -3.90
CA PHE A 212 1.75 12.17 -4.12
C PHE A 212 0.62 13.04 -3.58
N GLU A 213 -0.63 12.70 -3.88
CA GLU A 213 -1.79 13.46 -3.41
C GLU A 213 -1.92 13.41 -1.88
N GLY A 214 -1.68 12.24 -1.28
CA GLY A 214 -1.69 12.09 0.18
C GLY A 214 -0.59 12.90 0.86
N VAL A 215 0.62 12.92 0.29
CA VAL A 215 1.73 13.75 0.79
C VAL A 215 1.39 15.22 0.65
N ARG A 216 0.89 15.68 -0.51
CA ARG A 216 0.52 17.07 -0.74
C ARG A 216 -0.51 17.55 0.28
N LYS A 217 -1.57 16.78 0.49
CA LYS A 217 -2.62 17.09 1.47
C LYS A 217 -2.08 17.09 2.90
N THR A 218 -1.19 16.16 3.24
CA THR A 218 -0.54 16.10 4.56
C THR A 218 0.32 17.33 4.83
N LEU A 219 1.13 17.76 3.85
CA LEU A 219 1.95 18.96 3.98
C LEU A 219 1.09 20.23 4.13
N ALA A 220 -0.03 20.33 3.40
CA ALA A 220 -0.99 21.42 3.57
C ALA A 220 -1.69 21.37 4.94
N GLY A 221 -2.00 20.17 5.45
CA GLY A 221 -2.51 20.00 6.81
C GLY A 221 -1.52 20.46 7.87
N LEU A 222 -0.22 20.19 7.70
CA LEU A 222 0.82 20.67 8.61
C LEU A 222 0.92 22.20 8.58
N ASP A 223 0.80 22.83 7.40
CA ASP A 223 0.72 24.30 7.30
C ASP A 223 -0.47 24.85 8.08
N LYS A 224 -1.65 24.25 7.89
CA LYS A 224 -2.86 24.61 8.66
C LYS A 224 -2.62 24.51 10.17
N VAL A 225 -1.99 23.43 10.65
CA VAL A 225 -1.68 23.27 12.09
C VAL A 225 -0.73 24.37 12.60
N LEU A 226 0.27 24.77 11.80
CA LEU A 226 1.18 25.87 12.13
C LEU A 226 0.47 27.23 12.13
N GLU A 227 -0.40 27.50 11.15
CA GLU A 227 -1.19 28.72 11.03
C GLU A 227 -2.15 28.90 12.22
N TRP A 228 -2.67 27.80 12.76
CA TRP A 228 -3.48 27.79 13.99
C TRP A 228 -2.67 28.00 15.28
N GLY A 229 -1.35 28.11 15.15
CA GLY A 229 -0.43 28.52 16.21
C GLY A 229 0.07 27.39 17.09
N ALA A 230 0.21 26.16 16.57
CA ALA A 230 0.76 25.06 17.34
C ALA A 230 2.20 25.34 17.81
N ASP A 231 2.43 25.29 19.12
CA ASP A 231 3.75 25.46 19.76
C ASP A 231 4.51 24.13 19.87
N MET A 232 3.80 23.01 19.77
CA MET A 232 4.33 21.66 19.94
C MET A 232 3.51 20.67 19.11
N LEU A 233 4.17 19.71 18.46
CA LEU A 233 3.51 18.59 17.77
C LEU A 233 3.72 17.29 18.54
N LEU A 234 2.65 16.52 18.69
CA LEU A 234 2.59 15.23 19.37
C LEU A 234 2.06 14.18 18.39
N PRO A 235 2.95 13.42 17.72
CA PRO A 235 2.55 12.49 16.67
C PRO A 235 2.14 11.10 17.20
N SER A 236 1.27 10.39 16.47
CA SER A 236 0.84 9.02 16.80
C SER A 236 1.97 8.00 16.70
N HIS A 237 3.03 8.29 15.93
CA HIS A 237 4.27 7.51 15.96
C HIS A 237 5.47 8.44 16.01
N GLY A 238 6.52 8.05 16.74
CA GLY A 238 7.76 8.80 16.84
C GLY A 238 7.86 9.66 18.09
N VAL A 239 8.35 10.90 17.96
CA VAL A 239 8.78 11.69 19.12
C VAL A 239 8.05 13.03 19.22
N PRO A 240 7.78 13.52 20.44
CA PRO A 240 7.31 14.89 20.66
C PRO A 240 8.24 15.95 20.02
N ILE A 241 7.67 16.94 19.34
CA ILE A 241 8.39 17.98 18.58
C ILE A 241 8.15 19.35 19.20
N GLY A 242 9.21 19.96 19.75
CA GLY A 242 9.15 21.28 20.40
C GLY A 242 9.46 22.48 19.49
N ASP A 243 9.89 22.25 18.24
CA ASP A 243 10.08 23.29 17.21
C ASP A 243 9.30 22.88 15.94
N PRO A 244 7.97 23.11 15.92
CA PRO A 244 7.12 22.71 14.80
C PRO A 244 7.55 23.29 13.45
N PRO A 245 7.82 24.60 13.30
CA PRO A 245 8.20 25.17 11.99
C PRO A 245 9.45 24.53 11.39
N ALA A 246 10.50 24.31 12.20
CA ALA A 246 11.74 23.70 11.70
C ALA A 246 11.53 22.24 11.29
N ALA A 247 10.75 21.47 12.06
CA ALA A 247 10.47 20.07 11.78
C ALA A 247 9.65 19.89 10.49
N VAL A 248 8.62 20.72 10.30
CA VAL A 248 7.78 20.73 9.09
C VAL A 248 8.58 21.18 7.88
N ALA A 249 9.42 22.21 8.01
CA ALA A 249 10.28 22.67 6.91
C ALA A 249 11.24 21.56 6.42
N LEU A 250 11.85 20.81 7.34
CA LEU A 250 12.71 19.67 6.98
C LEU A 250 11.92 18.54 6.30
N LEU A 251 10.70 18.26 6.77
CA LEU A 251 9.86 17.24 6.13
C LEU A 251 9.48 17.65 4.71
N LYS A 252 9.09 18.91 4.51
CA LYS A 252 8.83 19.48 3.17
C LYS A 252 10.05 19.33 2.28
N GLU A 253 11.24 19.72 2.75
CA GLU A 253 12.48 19.58 1.98
C GLU A 253 12.72 18.13 1.55
N ASN A 254 12.63 17.17 2.48
CA ASN A 254 12.85 15.76 2.18
C ASN A 254 11.80 15.20 1.21
N MET A 255 10.52 15.56 1.39
CA MET A 255 9.44 15.15 0.48
C MET A 255 9.59 15.78 -0.91
N HIS A 256 10.03 17.05 -0.99
CA HIS A 256 10.32 17.69 -2.26
C HIS A 256 11.47 17.03 -3.01
N GLN A 257 12.49 16.56 -2.30
CA GLN A 257 13.54 15.74 -2.91
C GLN A 257 13.01 14.39 -3.38
N LEU A 258 12.11 13.73 -2.64
CA LEU A 258 11.60 12.42 -3.04
C LEU A 258 10.64 12.48 -4.25
N TYR A 259 9.70 13.43 -4.25
CA TYR A 259 8.64 13.52 -5.25
C TYR A 259 8.95 14.48 -6.41
N GLU A 260 9.96 15.35 -6.28
CA GLU A 260 10.29 16.38 -7.28
C GLU A 260 9.07 17.20 -7.73
N PHE A 261 8.28 17.71 -6.77
CA PHE A 261 7.10 18.53 -7.08
C PHE A 261 7.45 19.62 -8.10
N SER A 262 6.75 19.63 -9.24
CA SER A 262 6.87 20.71 -10.21
C SER A 262 6.44 22.03 -9.56
N PRO A 263 7.18 23.15 -9.75
CA PRO A 263 6.75 24.48 -9.32
C PRO A 263 5.41 24.91 -9.92
N GLU A 264 5.02 24.34 -11.07
CA GLU A 264 3.74 24.58 -11.76
C GLU A 264 2.57 23.77 -11.16
N GLY A 265 2.69 23.37 -9.90
CA GLY A 265 1.74 22.52 -9.18
C GLY A 265 0.38 23.17 -8.95
N GLU A 266 -0.38 23.41 -10.02
CA GLU A 266 -1.79 23.84 -9.97
C GLU A 266 -2.64 23.34 -11.14
N ALA A 267 -2.08 22.64 -12.13
CA ALA A 267 -2.91 21.99 -13.15
C ALA A 267 -3.48 20.67 -12.59
N GLU A 268 -4.54 20.76 -11.80
CA GLU A 268 -5.62 19.76 -11.91
C GLU A 268 -6.00 19.72 -13.39
N ASP A 269 -5.59 18.68 -14.10
CA ASP A 269 -6.17 18.44 -15.42
C ASP A 269 -6.06 16.97 -15.80
N GLU A 270 -7.25 16.41 -16.02
CA GLU A 270 -7.68 15.33 -16.89
C GLU A 270 -6.80 15.02 -18.12
N VAL A 271 -5.51 14.75 -17.97
CA VAL A 271 -4.72 14.17 -19.06
C VAL A 271 -4.95 12.67 -19.03
N ALA A 272 -6.09 12.28 -19.61
CA ALA A 272 -6.30 10.91 -20.03
C ALA A 272 -5.01 10.38 -20.70
N PRO A 273 -4.56 9.15 -20.36
CA PRO A 273 -3.31 8.62 -20.87
C PRO A 273 -3.28 8.74 -22.40
N PRO A 274 -2.10 9.03 -23.01
CA PRO A 274 -1.96 9.26 -24.44
C PRO A 274 -2.56 8.14 -25.30
N SER A 275 -2.74 6.96 -24.71
CA SER A 275 -3.49 5.85 -25.29
C SER A 275 -4.85 6.32 -25.84
N ARG A 276 -5.61 7.26 -25.24
CA ARG A 276 -6.94 7.63 -25.79
C ARG A 276 -6.95 8.34 -27.16
N ARG A 277 -5.80 8.71 -27.76
CA ARG A 277 -5.74 9.58 -28.96
C ARG A 277 -5.45 8.87 -30.30
N VAL A 278 -5.21 7.55 -30.35
CA VAL A 278 -4.98 6.82 -31.61
C VAL A 278 -6.14 5.87 -31.91
N PRO A 279 -6.90 6.06 -33.02
CA PRO A 279 -8.13 5.32 -33.30
C PRO A 279 -7.93 3.95 -33.98
N GLN A 280 -6.70 3.54 -34.30
CA GLN A 280 -6.48 2.27 -35.03
C GLN A 280 -6.40 1.10 -34.06
N LEU A 281 -7.29 0.11 -34.22
CA LEU A 281 -7.35 -1.10 -33.41
C LEU A 281 -6.08 -1.96 -33.53
N ILE A 282 -5.56 -2.07 -34.76
CA ILE A 282 -4.39 -2.87 -35.12
C ILE A 282 -3.36 -1.92 -35.73
N ARG A 283 -2.13 -1.96 -35.22
CA ARG A 283 -0.99 -1.23 -35.77
C ARG A 283 0.11 -2.22 -36.06
N GLN A 284 0.48 -2.34 -37.34
CA GLN A 284 1.65 -3.12 -37.73
C GLN A 284 2.92 -2.48 -37.18
N VAL A 285 3.76 -3.27 -36.52
CA VAL A 285 5.04 -2.88 -35.92
C VAL A 285 6.19 -3.31 -36.82
N SER A 286 6.14 -4.55 -37.30
CA SER A 286 7.02 -5.13 -38.33
C SER A 286 6.23 -6.13 -39.18
N GLU A 287 6.90 -6.92 -40.03
CA GLU A 287 6.22 -7.85 -40.96
C GLU A 287 5.26 -8.81 -40.22
N HIS A 288 5.68 -9.39 -39.10
CA HIS A 288 4.92 -10.40 -38.37
C HIS A 288 4.43 -9.94 -36.98
N LEU A 289 4.74 -8.71 -36.56
CA LEU A 289 4.40 -8.19 -35.24
C LEU A 289 3.39 -7.04 -35.33
N TYR A 290 2.34 -7.13 -34.53
CA TYR A 290 1.24 -6.17 -34.49
C TYR A 290 0.95 -5.75 -33.05
N HIS A 291 0.80 -4.44 -32.83
CA HIS A 291 0.24 -3.90 -31.60
C HIS A 291 -1.30 -3.89 -31.72
N VAL A 292 -1.99 -4.43 -30.71
CA VAL A 292 -3.45 -4.49 -30.66
C VAL A 292 -3.98 -3.71 -29.46
N ARG A 293 -4.87 -2.75 -29.72
CA ARG A 293 -5.41 -1.86 -28.68
C ARG A 293 -6.53 -2.52 -27.87
N PRO A 294 -6.74 -2.17 -26.58
CA PRO A 294 -6.04 -1.11 -25.84
C PRO A 294 -4.72 -1.56 -25.22
N THR A 295 -4.48 -2.87 -25.14
CA THR A 295 -3.28 -3.50 -24.59
C THR A 295 -2.96 -4.78 -25.35
N GLY A 296 -1.66 -4.97 -25.60
CA GLY A 296 -1.09 -6.23 -26.05
C GLY A 296 -0.59 -6.24 -27.49
N TYR A 297 0.01 -7.38 -27.84
CA TYR A 297 0.63 -7.63 -29.13
C TYR A 297 0.21 -8.98 -29.68
N VAL A 298 0.18 -9.08 -31.00
CA VAL A 298 0.02 -10.33 -31.73
C VAL A 298 1.27 -10.55 -32.57
N LEU A 299 1.90 -11.72 -32.41
CA LEU A 299 3.01 -12.18 -33.23
C LEU A 299 2.52 -13.35 -34.08
N LEU A 300 2.81 -13.32 -35.38
CA LEU A 300 2.42 -14.34 -36.34
C LEU A 300 3.60 -15.25 -36.70
N ASP A 301 3.38 -16.55 -36.87
CA ASP A 301 4.43 -17.52 -37.24
C ASP A 301 4.69 -17.62 -38.76
N GLY A 302 3.88 -16.92 -39.58
CA GLY A 302 3.90 -16.99 -41.03
C GLY A 302 3.17 -18.21 -41.63
N GLN A 303 2.54 -19.05 -40.81
CA GLN A 303 1.81 -20.28 -41.16
C GLN A 303 0.39 -20.30 -40.54
N GLY A 304 -0.18 -19.13 -40.26
CA GLY A 304 -1.51 -18.95 -39.68
C GLY A 304 -1.61 -19.11 -38.16
N GLY A 305 -0.50 -19.36 -37.46
CA GLY A 305 -0.42 -19.43 -36.01
C GLY A 305 -0.16 -18.06 -35.37
N ALA A 306 -0.78 -17.81 -34.22
CA ALA A 306 -0.63 -16.56 -33.47
C ALA A 306 -0.30 -16.77 -31.99
N LEU A 307 0.63 -15.95 -31.49
CA LEU A 307 0.92 -15.74 -30.07
C LEU A 307 0.40 -14.37 -29.66
N PHE A 308 -0.35 -14.33 -28.55
CA PHE A 308 -0.82 -13.10 -27.92
C PHE A 308 0.04 -12.80 -26.69
N TYR A 309 0.58 -11.59 -26.61
CA TYR A 309 1.27 -11.09 -25.43
C TYR A 309 0.44 -9.94 -24.84
N ASP A 310 -0.22 -10.20 -23.71
CA ASP A 310 -1.39 -9.47 -23.20
C ASP A 310 -2.59 -9.44 -24.15
N TYR A 311 -3.79 -9.41 -23.57
CA TYR A 311 -5.02 -9.19 -24.31
C TYR A 311 -6.15 -8.78 -23.39
N TYR A 312 -6.55 -7.52 -23.48
CA TYR A 312 -7.78 -7.05 -22.85
C TYR A 312 -8.97 -7.19 -23.78
N SER A 313 -10.10 -7.69 -23.28
CA SER A 313 -11.42 -7.56 -23.90
C SER A 313 -12.46 -7.77 -22.80
N VAL A 314 -13.59 -7.06 -22.87
CA VAL A 314 -14.70 -7.24 -21.92
C VAL A 314 -15.93 -7.78 -22.65
N PRO A 315 -16.68 -8.73 -22.07
CA PRO A 315 -17.80 -9.39 -22.76
C PRO A 315 -19.03 -8.53 -23.11
N GLU A 316 -19.10 -7.24 -22.75
CA GLU A 316 -20.30 -6.41 -22.93
C GLU A 316 -20.19 -5.29 -23.99
N GLU A 317 -21.35 -4.96 -24.57
CA GLU A 317 -21.65 -4.10 -25.74
C GLU A 317 -21.12 -2.65 -25.69
N ASN A 318 -20.51 -2.21 -24.58
CA ASN A 318 -20.08 -0.83 -24.36
C ASN A 318 -18.57 -0.58 -24.57
N SER A 319 -17.81 -1.56 -25.07
CA SER A 319 -16.49 -1.22 -25.61
C SER A 319 -16.69 -0.46 -26.93
N ARG A 320 -15.95 0.64 -27.15
CA ARG A 320 -15.90 1.38 -28.44
C ARG A 320 -15.64 0.47 -29.66
N TRP A 321 -15.24 -0.78 -29.42
CA TRP A 321 -14.80 -1.77 -30.40
C TRP A 321 -15.74 -2.98 -30.52
N GLY A 322 -16.82 -3.05 -29.72
CA GLY A 322 -17.87 -4.07 -29.78
C GLY A 322 -17.43 -5.51 -29.40
N PRO A 323 -18.38 -6.45 -29.31
CA PRO A 323 -18.12 -7.86 -29.01
C PRO A 323 -17.34 -8.61 -30.12
N SER A 324 -17.20 -8.04 -31.33
CA SER A 324 -16.52 -8.63 -32.49
C SER A 324 -15.02 -8.29 -32.59
N ARG A 325 -14.41 -7.78 -31.52
CA ARG A 325 -13.02 -7.30 -31.58
C ARG A 325 -12.02 -8.42 -31.86
N ILE A 326 -12.17 -9.58 -31.22
CA ILE A 326 -11.28 -10.72 -31.50
C ILE A 326 -11.45 -11.18 -32.96
N ASP A 327 -12.68 -11.33 -33.44
CA ASP A 327 -12.97 -11.76 -34.82
C ASP A 327 -12.40 -10.78 -35.84
N THR A 328 -12.44 -9.48 -35.54
CA THR A 328 -11.84 -8.43 -36.36
C THR A 328 -10.32 -8.60 -36.44
N ILE A 329 -9.65 -8.91 -35.32
CA ILE A 329 -8.21 -9.16 -35.29
C ILE A 329 -7.88 -10.43 -36.07
N LEU A 330 -8.58 -11.54 -35.81
CA LEU A 330 -8.35 -12.82 -36.49
C LEU A 330 -8.49 -12.66 -38.01
N LYS A 331 -9.56 -12.01 -38.47
CA LYS A 331 -9.81 -11.79 -39.90
C LYS A 331 -8.82 -10.82 -40.53
N ALA A 332 -8.46 -9.73 -39.83
CA ALA A 332 -7.57 -8.71 -40.39
C ALA A 332 -6.10 -9.19 -40.50
N LEU A 333 -5.71 -10.13 -39.64
CA LEU A 333 -4.36 -10.68 -39.57
C LEU A 333 -4.24 -12.10 -40.16
N ASP A 334 -5.32 -12.62 -40.77
CA ASP A 334 -5.40 -13.96 -41.34
C ASP A 334 -4.94 -15.08 -40.38
N ILE A 335 -5.40 -14.98 -39.12
CA ILE A 335 -5.06 -15.93 -38.05
C ILE A 335 -5.98 -17.15 -38.15
N GLU A 336 -5.39 -18.31 -38.37
CA GLU A 336 -6.09 -19.60 -38.39
C GLU A 336 -6.12 -20.27 -37.01
N ARG A 337 -5.05 -20.09 -36.21
CA ARG A 337 -4.85 -20.75 -34.93
C ARG A 337 -4.32 -19.79 -33.88
N VAL A 338 -5.02 -19.67 -32.75
CA VAL A 338 -4.49 -18.99 -31.57
C VAL A 338 -3.84 -20.04 -30.68
N GLU A 339 -2.51 -20.03 -30.59
CA GLU A 339 -1.76 -21.13 -29.97
C GLU A 339 -1.32 -20.82 -28.55
N VAL A 340 -0.87 -19.59 -28.29
CA VAL A 340 -0.29 -19.18 -27.00
C VAL A 340 -0.80 -17.81 -26.60
N ALA A 341 -1.11 -17.66 -25.31
CA ALA A 341 -1.33 -16.37 -24.66
C ALA A 341 -0.39 -16.24 -23.46
N ILE A 342 0.35 -15.14 -23.41
CA ILE A 342 1.34 -14.84 -22.38
C ILE A 342 0.97 -13.52 -21.70
N PRO A 343 0.68 -13.50 -20.38
CA PRO A 343 0.47 -12.26 -19.67
C PRO A 343 1.81 -11.63 -19.28
N SER A 344 1.91 -10.32 -19.38
CA SER A 344 3.03 -9.54 -18.85
C SER A 344 2.94 -9.43 -17.33
N HIS A 345 1.74 -9.14 -16.81
CA HIS A 345 1.44 -9.04 -15.39
C HIS A 345 -0.05 -9.23 -15.09
N PHE A 346 -0.41 -9.15 -13.81
CA PHE A 346 -1.73 -9.55 -13.30
C PHE A 346 -2.85 -8.51 -13.39
N HIS A 347 -2.59 -7.32 -13.93
CA HIS A 347 -3.61 -6.27 -13.99
C HIS A 347 -4.71 -6.62 -15.00
N GLU A 348 -5.95 -6.30 -14.64
CA GLU A 348 -7.16 -6.69 -15.38
C GLU A 348 -7.14 -6.22 -16.85
N ASP A 349 -6.62 -5.02 -17.08
CA ASP A 349 -6.46 -4.43 -18.40
C ASP A 349 -5.40 -5.09 -19.28
N HIS A 350 -4.80 -6.19 -18.84
CA HIS A 350 -3.95 -7.08 -19.64
C HIS A 350 -4.56 -8.47 -19.82
N LEU A 351 -5.55 -8.84 -19.00
CA LEU A 351 -5.97 -10.22 -18.80
C LEU A 351 -7.41 -10.54 -19.20
N ARG A 352 -8.32 -9.57 -19.17
CA ARG A 352 -9.76 -9.89 -19.29
C ARG A 352 -10.18 -10.53 -20.60
N GLY A 353 -9.35 -10.42 -21.64
CA GLY A 353 -9.56 -11.10 -22.91
C GLY A 353 -9.05 -12.56 -22.95
N PHE A 354 -8.26 -13.01 -21.98
CA PHE A 354 -7.66 -14.34 -21.96
C PHE A 354 -8.69 -15.48 -22.08
N PRO A 355 -9.84 -15.46 -21.36
CA PRO A 355 -10.86 -16.49 -21.51
C PRO A 355 -11.37 -16.65 -22.96
N VAL A 356 -11.37 -15.57 -23.74
CA VAL A 356 -11.72 -15.63 -25.17
C VAL A 356 -10.62 -16.36 -25.95
N LEU A 357 -9.35 -16.05 -25.70
CA LEU A 357 -8.22 -16.73 -26.34
C LEU A 357 -8.19 -18.24 -25.99
N LYS A 358 -8.52 -18.60 -24.75
CA LYS A 358 -8.60 -20.01 -24.34
C LYS A 358 -9.67 -20.78 -25.09
N LYS A 359 -10.84 -20.18 -25.34
CA LYS A 359 -11.89 -20.78 -26.16
C LYS A 359 -11.45 -20.99 -27.61
N LEU A 360 -10.50 -20.20 -28.10
CA LEU A 360 -9.89 -20.34 -29.43
C LEU A 360 -8.72 -21.35 -29.46
N GLY A 361 -8.39 -21.97 -28.32
CA GLY A 361 -7.36 -23.01 -28.23
C GLY A 361 -6.04 -22.57 -27.62
N ALA A 362 -5.91 -21.31 -27.18
CA ALA A 362 -4.66 -20.80 -26.63
C ALA A 362 -4.22 -21.56 -25.36
N GLN A 363 -2.93 -21.87 -25.27
CA GLN A 363 -2.27 -22.24 -24.03
C GLN A 363 -1.85 -21.00 -23.26
N TYR A 364 -2.11 -20.97 -21.96
CA TYR A 364 -1.64 -19.94 -21.05
C TYR A 364 -0.23 -20.28 -20.58
N TRP A 365 0.75 -19.51 -21.04
CA TRP A 365 2.12 -19.61 -20.54
C TRP A 365 2.36 -18.47 -19.55
N VAL A 366 2.49 -18.81 -18.27
CA VAL A 366 2.48 -17.84 -17.16
C VAL A 366 3.81 -17.90 -16.41
N PHE A 367 4.34 -16.74 -16.04
CA PHE A 367 5.55 -16.66 -15.22
C PHE A 367 5.34 -17.25 -13.82
N ASP A 368 6.36 -17.92 -13.28
CA ASP A 368 6.28 -18.69 -12.03
C ASP A 368 5.64 -17.93 -10.85
N ASN A 369 6.05 -16.68 -10.62
CA ASN A 369 5.57 -15.91 -9.49
C ASN A 369 4.11 -15.43 -9.65
N MET A 370 3.56 -15.49 -10.87
CA MET A 370 2.17 -15.15 -11.17
C MET A 370 1.25 -16.36 -11.20
N ALA A 371 1.78 -17.58 -11.29
CA ALA A 371 0.98 -18.78 -11.52
C ALA A 371 -0.12 -18.98 -10.46
N ASP A 372 0.22 -18.83 -9.17
CA ASP A 372 -0.74 -18.96 -8.08
C ASP A 372 -1.72 -17.79 -8.04
N LEU A 373 -1.23 -16.55 -8.23
CA LEU A 373 -2.05 -15.34 -8.28
C LEU A 373 -3.12 -15.40 -9.38
N LEU A 374 -2.74 -15.80 -10.58
CA LEU A 374 -3.65 -15.87 -11.71
C LEU A 374 -4.60 -17.08 -11.61
N ALA A 375 -4.20 -18.18 -10.98
CA ALA A 375 -5.10 -19.29 -10.71
C ALA A 375 -6.10 -18.98 -9.59
N HIS A 376 -5.71 -18.17 -8.60
CA HIS A 376 -6.45 -17.93 -7.37
C HIS A 376 -6.44 -16.43 -6.97
N PRO A 377 -7.06 -15.55 -7.77
CA PRO A 377 -6.94 -14.10 -7.58
C PRO A 377 -7.51 -13.60 -6.24
N SER A 378 -8.52 -14.27 -5.67
CA SER A 378 -9.08 -13.93 -4.35
C SER A 378 -8.09 -14.08 -3.20
N ARG A 379 -7.01 -14.86 -3.38
CA ARG A 379 -6.04 -15.13 -2.32
C ARG A 379 -5.08 -13.97 -2.07
N TYR A 380 -5.18 -12.88 -2.83
CA TYR A 380 -4.25 -11.77 -2.83
C TYR A 380 -4.95 -10.41 -2.68
N ASN A 381 -4.35 -9.50 -1.90
CA ASN A 381 -4.78 -8.11 -1.76
C ASN A 381 -3.90 -7.16 -2.59
N LEU A 382 -3.95 -7.27 -3.92
CA LEU A 382 -3.17 -6.44 -4.83
C LEU A 382 -4.06 -5.44 -5.58
N CYS A 383 -3.47 -4.56 -6.40
CA CYS A 383 -4.24 -3.62 -7.19
C CYS A 383 -4.72 -4.20 -8.52
N CYS A 384 -5.83 -3.68 -9.05
CA CYS A 384 -6.28 -4.00 -10.41
C CYS A 384 -6.42 -5.50 -10.72
N ILE A 385 -6.61 -6.37 -9.72
CA ILE A 385 -6.69 -7.82 -9.92
C ILE A 385 -7.88 -8.15 -10.83
N ALA A 386 -7.64 -8.96 -11.85
CA ALA A 386 -8.67 -9.54 -12.71
C ALA A 386 -9.50 -10.59 -11.93
N PRO A 387 -10.84 -10.57 -12.00
CA PRO A 387 -11.65 -11.63 -11.39
C PRO A 387 -11.53 -12.98 -12.11
N GLU A 388 -11.08 -12.99 -13.36
CA GLU A 388 -10.93 -14.20 -14.17
C GLU A 388 -9.79 -15.09 -13.64
N GLN A 389 -10.04 -16.40 -13.52
CA GLN A 389 -9.01 -17.39 -13.22
C GLN A 389 -8.28 -17.79 -14.51
N ILE A 390 -6.95 -17.68 -14.49
CA ILE A 390 -6.05 -17.96 -15.61
C ILE A 390 -4.99 -18.97 -15.13
N PRO A 391 -5.37 -20.25 -14.90
CA PRO A 391 -4.43 -21.28 -14.49
C PRO A 391 -3.43 -21.57 -15.61
N ALA A 392 -2.15 -21.64 -15.28
CA ALA A 392 -1.10 -21.87 -16.26
C ALA A 392 -1.20 -23.27 -16.90
N ASP A 393 -1.17 -23.34 -18.24
CA ASP A 393 -0.90 -24.61 -18.95
C ASP A 393 0.61 -24.91 -18.98
N ARG A 394 1.44 -23.85 -18.95
CA ARG A 394 2.89 -23.91 -18.82
C ARG A 394 3.38 -22.82 -17.88
N VAL A 395 4.27 -23.19 -16.97
CA VAL A 395 4.97 -22.25 -16.07
C VAL A 395 6.33 -21.88 -16.67
N LEU A 396 6.61 -20.59 -16.76
CA LEU A 396 7.85 -20.01 -17.30
C LEU A 396 8.74 -19.47 -16.16
N HIS A 397 10.06 -19.54 -16.33
CA HIS A 397 11.03 -19.13 -15.30
C HIS A 397 11.99 -18.02 -15.78
N ASP A 398 12.59 -17.28 -14.83
CA ASP A 398 13.56 -16.22 -15.14
C ASP A 398 14.75 -16.79 -15.92
N ASN A 399 15.07 -16.17 -17.06
CA ASN A 399 16.10 -16.56 -18.03
C ASN A 399 15.83 -17.86 -18.81
N GLU A 400 14.64 -18.46 -18.70
CA GLU A 400 14.23 -19.57 -19.56
C GLU A 400 14.23 -19.12 -21.02
N VAL A 401 14.77 -19.97 -21.91
CA VAL A 401 14.68 -19.77 -23.35
C VAL A 401 13.56 -20.64 -23.89
N ILE A 402 12.57 -20.01 -24.50
CA ILE A 402 11.40 -20.65 -25.11
C ILE A 402 11.46 -20.53 -26.63
N SER A 403 10.84 -21.49 -27.32
CA SER A 403 10.63 -21.45 -28.76
C SER A 403 9.14 -21.52 -29.06
N TRP A 404 8.70 -20.70 -30.02
CA TRP A 404 7.35 -20.73 -30.58
C TRP A 404 7.42 -20.34 -32.06
N GLY A 405 6.89 -21.19 -32.94
CA GLY A 405 7.03 -21.02 -34.39
C GLY A 405 8.51 -20.89 -34.80
N PRO A 406 8.87 -19.88 -35.63
CA PRO A 406 10.26 -19.61 -36.00
C PRO A 406 11.04 -18.81 -34.95
N TYR A 407 10.40 -18.38 -33.86
CA TYR A 407 10.98 -17.45 -32.89
C TYR A 407 11.55 -18.16 -31.67
N THR A 408 12.60 -17.55 -31.12
CA THR A 408 13.18 -17.92 -29.82
C THR A 408 13.22 -16.69 -28.93
N PHE A 409 12.69 -16.82 -27.72
CA PHE A 409 12.62 -15.74 -26.74
C PHE A 409 13.24 -16.16 -25.42
N ARG A 410 13.84 -15.19 -24.73
CA ARG A 410 14.20 -15.30 -23.32
C ARG A 410 13.12 -14.67 -22.46
N ILE A 411 12.65 -15.41 -21.47
CA ILE A 411 11.74 -14.92 -20.44
C ILE A 411 12.55 -14.24 -19.34
N ILE A 412 12.10 -13.08 -18.89
CA ILE A 412 12.83 -12.23 -17.96
C ILE A 412 11.89 -11.81 -16.83
N HIS A 413 12.28 -12.05 -15.58
CA HIS A 413 11.62 -11.41 -14.45
C HIS A 413 11.91 -9.91 -14.50
N PHE A 414 10.86 -9.12 -14.70
CA PHE A 414 10.97 -7.71 -15.05
C PHE A 414 10.09 -6.84 -14.14
N PRO A 415 10.40 -6.72 -12.83
CA PRO A 415 9.45 -6.21 -11.85
C PRO A 415 9.37 -4.67 -11.77
N GLY A 416 9.04 -4.02 -12.88
CA GLY A 416 8.92 -2.56 -12.95
C GLY A 416 7.59 -2.05 -12.41
N GLN A 417 6.47 -2.47 -13.01
CA GLN A 417 5.13 -2.05 -12.58
C GLN A 417 4.69 -2.71 -11.26
N THR A 418 5.11 -3.96 -11.06
CA THR A 418 4.76 -4.81 -9.91
C THR A 418 5.86 -5.86 -9.74
N MET A 419 5.97 -6.51 -8.58
CA MET A 419 6.88 -7.67 -8.44
C MET A 419 6.40 -8.92 -9.21
N TYR A 420 5.16 -8.92 -9.66
CA TYR A 420 4.49 -9.95 -10.46
C TYR A 420 4.43 -9.52 -11.93
N HIS A 421 5.61 -9.25 -12.51
CA HIS A 421 5.72 -8.74 -13.88
C HIS A 421 6.89 -9.40 -14.61
N GLN A 422 6.64 -9.85 -15.84
CA GLN A 422 7.64 -10.43 -16.73
C GLN A 422 7.79 -9.64 -18.02
N ALA A 423 8.93 -9.85 -18.68
CA ALA A 423 9.18 -9.43 -20.04
C ALA A 423 9.61 -10.62 -20.90
N MET A 424 9.44 -10.48 -22.20
CA MET A 424 9.91 -11.43 -23.20
C MET A 424 10.85 -10.72 -24.17
N TYR A 425 12.08 -11.20 -24.32
CA TYR A 425 13.11 -10.59 -25.17
C TYR A 425 13.53 -11.55 -26.28
N GLY A 426 13.69 -11.06 -27.50
CA GLY A 426 14.17 -11.85 -28.63
C GLY A 426 14.32 -11.04 -29.91
N GLU A 427 14.50 -11.73 -31.02
CA GLU A 427 14.58 -11.10 -32.34
C GLU A 427 13.31 -11.38 -33.14
N VAL A 428 12.71 -10.33 -33.70
CA VAL A 428 11.55 -10.41 -34.59
C VAL A 428 11.85 -9.56 -35.82
N ASP A 429 11.72 -10.15 -37.01
CA ASP A 429 11.95 -9.51 -38.31
C ASP A 429 13.30 -8.75 -38.38
N GLY A 430 14.35 -9.35 -37.82
CA GLY A 430 15.72 -8.81 -37.84
C GLY A 430 15.99 -7.71 -36.80
N ARG A 431 15.08 -7.47 -35.85
CA ARG A 431 15.24 -6.46 -34.79
C ARG A 431 15.18 -7.07 -33.41
N LYS A 432 16.00 -6.58 -32.48
CA LYS A 432 15.91 -6.93 -31.06
C LYS A 432 14.72 -6.24 -30.42
N VAL A 433 13.76 -7.02 -29.96
CA VAL A 433 12.52 -6.54 -29.34
C VAL A 433 12.40 -7.01 -27.89
N MET A 434 11.75 -6.20 -27.06
CA MET A 434 11.37 -6.59 -25.71
C MET A 434 9.91 -6.25 -25.45
N PHE A 435 9.11 -7.26 -25.13
CA PHE A 435 7.72 -7.13 -24.66
C PHE A 435 7.74 -6.80 -23.17
N MET A 436 7.29 -5.60 -22.81
CA MET A 436 7.61 -5.00 -21.49
C MET A 436 6.38 -4.71 -20.62
N GLY A 437 5.16 -5.01 -21.09
CA GLY A 437 3.94 -4.69 -20.36
C GLY A 437 3.85 -3.18 -20.07
N ASP A 438 3.69 -2.86 -18.79
CA ASP A 438 3.49 -1.49 -18.27
C ASP A 438 4.71 -0.92 -17.55
N THR A 439 5.83 -1.63 -17.58
CA THR A 439 7.08 -1.07 -17.06
C THR A 439 7.62 -0.03 -18.02
N ASP A 440 7.41 1.24 -17.69
CA ASP A 440 7.85 2.37 -18.52
C ASP A 440 9.38 2.58 -18.51
N CYS A 441 9.90 3.15 -19.61
CA CYS A 441 11.24 3.71 -19.71
C CYS A 441 11.14 5.08 -20.36
N TYR A 442 11.76 6.10 -19.77
CA TYR A 442 11.56 7.49 -20.19
C TYR A 442 12.80 8.10 -20.83
N ALA A 443 12.61 8.88 -21.89
CA ALA A 443 13.70 9.58 -22.55
C ALA A 443 14.16 10.81 -21.76
N LEU A 444 15.44 11.17 -21.91
CA LEU A 444 16.02 12.42 -21.38
C LEU A 444 15.22 13.64 -21.85
N GLY A 445 14.77 14.47 -20.91
CA GLY A 445 14.04 15.70 -21.20
C GLY A 445 12.52 15.54 -21.39
N ASP A 446 11.96 14.34 -21.19
CA ASP A 446 10.51 14.14 -21.23
C ASP A 446 9.82 14.91 -20.10
N GLN A 447 9.16 16.03 -20.44
CA GLN A 447 8.46 16.89 -19.50
C GLN A 447 7.21 16.22 -18.89
N THR A 448 6.72 15.13 -19.48
CA THR A 448 5.61 14.37 -18.89
C THR A 448 6.01 13.68 -17.58
N MET A 449 7.32 13.48 -17.35
CA MET A 449 7.85 12.91 -16.12
C MET A 449 7.70 13.81 -14.89
N GLY A 450 7.97 15.12 -15.03
CA GLY A 450 7.81 16.09 -13.95
C GLY A 450 6.35 16.35 -13.60
N ARG A 451 5.43 16.07 -14.53
CA ARG A 451 3.98 16.20 -14.32
C ARG A 451 3.34 14.98 -13.65
N ARG A 452 4.06 13.85 -13.55
CA ARG A 452 3.50 12.58 -13.05
C ARG A 452 4.25 11.99 -11.84
N ASN A 453 5.27 12.67 -11.32
CA ASN A 453 6.12 12.20 -10.20
C ASN A 453 6.86 10.85 -10.47
N LEU A 454 6.97 10.44 -11.74
CA LEU A 454 7.44 9.10 -12.12
C LEU A 454 8.98 8.94 -12.09
N LYS A 455 9.76 10.03 -11.99
CA LYS A 455 11.23 10.00 -12.16
C LYS A 455 11.96 9.12 -11.15
N LEU A 456 11.48 9.11 -9.92
CA LEU A 456 12.10 8.40 -8.80
C LEU A 456 11.12 7.45 -8.16
N HIS A 457 9.84 7.79 -8.22
CA HIS A 457 8.80 6.97 -7.64
C HIS A 457 8.40 5.83 -8.58
N GLY A 458 8.76 5.85 -9.87
CA GLY A 458 8.19 4.92 -10.85
C GLY A 458 6.66 4.97 -10.81
N ILE A 459 6.00 4.01 -11.43
CA ILE A 459 4.53 3.87 -11.35
C ILE A 459 4.16 3.18 -10.02
N SER A 460 4.68 3.69 -8.90
CA SER A 460 4.48 3.01 -7.62
C SER A 460 3.04 3.15 -7.16
N THR A 461 2.44 2.00 -6.92
CA THR A 461 1.26 1.81 -6.08
C THR A 461 1.75 0.83 -5.04
N PHE A 462 1.79 1.18 -3.75
CA PHE A 462 2.56 0.37 -2.78
C PHE A 462 2.03 -1.08 -2.68
N PHE A 463 0.73 -1.26 -2.91
CA PHE A 463 0.07 -2.57 -2.98
C PHE A 463 0.43 -3.43 -4.21
N ASN A 464 1.19 -2.92 -5.19
CA ASN A 464 1.83 -3.72 -6.25
C ASN A 464 3.10 -4.47 -5.79
N TYR A 465 3.35 -4.42 -4.48
CA TYR A 465 4.44 -5.11 -3.80
C TYR A 465 5.82 -4.62 -4.19
N TYR A 466 6.06 -3.32 -4.14
CA TYR A 466 7.37 -2.76 -4.48
C TYR A 466 8.44 -3.09 -3.43
N ASN A 467 9.70 -3.17 -3.89
CA ASN A 467 10.86 -3.42 -3.03
C ASN A 467 12.01 -2.47 -3.42
N LEU A 468 12.64 -1.88 -2.41
CA LEU A 468 13.77 -0.94 -2.54
C LEU A 468 15.15 -1.60 -2.41
N ASP A 469 15.21 -2.92 -2.26
CA ASP A 469 16.47 -3.65 -2.21
C ASP A 469 17.14 -3.66 -3.58
N GLN A 470 18.47 -3.52 -3.57
CA GLN A 470 19.27 -3.53 -4.79
C GLN A 470 19.05 -4.81 -5.60
N GLY A 471 18.92 -4.66 -6.92
CA GLY A 471 18.67 -5.79 -7.84
C GLY A 471 17.28 -6.41 -7.67
N ARG A 472 16.34 -5.71 -7.04
CA ARG A 472 14.90 -6.07 -6.97
C ARG A 472 14.04 -4.93 -7.49
N GLY A 473 12.74 -5.19 -7.65
CA GLY A 473 11.76 -4.20 -8.08
C GLY A 473 12.17 -3.45 -9.35
N TYR A 474 11.82 -2.17 -9.41
CA TYR A 474 12.08 -1.34 -10.58
C TYR A 474 13.57 -1.25 -10.95
N GLU A 475 14.47 -1.29 -9.97
CA GLU A 475 15.91 -1.32 -10.24
C GLU A 475 16.29 -2.56 -11.05
N LYS A 476 15.79 -3.74 -10.68
CA LYS A 476 16.02 -4.98 -11.45
C LYS A 476 15.54 -4.82 -12.89
N ALA A 477 14.34 -4.26 -13.10
CA ALA A 477 13.83 -4.05 -14.45
C ALA A 477 14.76 -3.14 -15.28
N MET A 478 15.25 -2.03 -14.71
CA MET A 478 16.17 -1.14 -15.42
C MET A 478 17.55 -1.78 -15.65
N GLU A 479 18.05 -2.61 -14.74
CA GLU A 479 19.27 -3.41 -14.95
C GLU A 479 19.11 -4.36 -16.14
N ARG A 480 17.94 -5.00 -16.28
CA ARG A 480 17.63 -5.85 -17.45
C ARG A 480 17.57 -5.04 -18.75
N MET A 481 17.05 -3.83 -18.73
CA MET A 481 17.06 -2.96 -19.92
C MET A 481 18.48 -2.65 -20.40
N VAL A 482 19.40 -2.36 -19.47
CA VAL A 482 20.82 -2.15 -19.76
C VAL A 482 21.49 -3.44 -20.24
N GLU A 483 21.15 -4.58 -19.65
CA GLU A 483 21.71 -5.90 -20.01
C GLU A 483 21.32 -6.32 -21.44
N PHE A 484 20.05 -6.18 -21.81
CA PHE A 484 19.52 -6.69 -23.07
C PHE A 484 19.55 -5.71 -24.24
N ASP A 485 19.61 -4.40 -23.96
CA ASP A 485 19.69 -3.30 -24.94
C ASP A 485 18.74 -3.51 -26.14
N PRO A 486 17.42 -3.59 -25.91
CA PRO A 486 16.48 -3.80 -27.01
C PRO A 486 16.44 -2.59 -27.94
N GLU A 487 16.36 -2.84 -29.25
CA GLU A 487 16.18 -1.79 -30.24
C GLU A 487 14.74 -1.26 -30.22
N LEU A 488 13.78 -2.15 -29.91
CA LEU A 488 12.37 -1.80 -29.83
C LEU A 488 11.76 -2.23 -28.49
N MET A 489 11.28 -1.23 -27.74
CA MET A 489 10.51 -1.41 -26.52
C MET A 489 9.04 -1.54 -26.86
N LEU A 490 8.41 -2.64 -26.50
CA LEU A 490 7.02 -2.94 -26.81
C LEU A 490 6.15 -2.75 -25.55
N PHE A 491 5.65 -1.54 -25.35
CA PHE A 491 4.76 -1.19 -24.25
C PHE A 491 3.32 -1.61 -24.55
N ALA A 492 2.60 -2.12 -23.56
CA ALA A 492 1.24 -2.65 -23.76
C ALA A 492 0.25 -1.55 -24.19
N HIS A 493 0.17 -0.42 -23.48
CA HIS A 493 -0.79 0.64 -23.80
C HIS A 493 -0.34 1.60 -24.90
N SER A 494 0.94 1.97 -24.91
CA SER A 494 1.45 3.05 -25.78
C SER A 494 2.02 2.57 -27.11
N GLY A 495 2.17 1.26 -27.29
CA GLY A 495 2.73 0.67 -28.50
C GLY A 495 4.26 0.73 -28.54
N PRO A 496 4.87 0.42 -29.69
CA PRO A 496 6.32 0.31 -29.82
C PRO A 496 7.01 1.68 -29.73
N ARG A 497 8.17 1.74 -29.07
CA ARG A 497 9.09 2.89 -29.08
C ARG A 497 10.53 2.44 -29.29
N GLU A 498 11.28 3.26 -29.99
CA GLU A 498 12.71 3.04 -30.20
C GLU A 498 13.48 3.13 -28.88
N GLY A 499 14.40 2.19 -28.72
CA GLY A 499 15.27 2.01 -27.58
C GLY A 499 16.69 2.51 -27.80
N ASN A 500 17.41 2.83 -26.72
CA ASN A 500 18.86 2.98 -26.76
C ASN A 500 19.47 2.91 -25.36
N MET A 501 20.72 2.48 -25.30
CA MET A 501 21.53 2.37 -24.09
C MET A 501 21.52 3.64 -23.21
N LEU A 502 21.57 4.84 -23.80
CA LEU A 502 21.59 6.10 -23.03
C LEU A 502 20.30 6.28 -22.22
N THR A 503 19.16 5.93 -22.81
CA THR A 503 17.86 5.96 -22.13
C THR A 503 17.85 4.97 -20.96
N TYR A 504 18.32 3.74 -21.18
CA TYR A 504 18.33 2.69 -20.15
C TYR A 504 19.24 3.05 -18.98
N GLN A 505 20.45 3.51 -19.27
CA GLN A 505 21.38 3.93 -18.23
C GLN A 505 20.83 5.11 -17.41
N THR A 506 20.20 6.08 -18.07
CA THR A 506 19.61 7.24 -17.37
C THR A 506 18.49 6.83 -16.41
N ASN A 507 17.61 5.91 -16.83
CA ASN A 507 16.53 5.43 -15.95
C ASN A 507 17.09 4.61 -14.78
N LEU A 508 18.11 3.78 -15.03
CA LEU A 508 18.81 3.03 -13.99
C LEU A 508 19.50 3.94 -12.96
N ASP A 509 20.21 4.97 -13.44
CA ASP A 509 20.88 5.93 -12.57
C ASP A 509 19.88 6.74 -11.75
N SER A 510 18.74 7.12 -12.35
CA SER A 510 17.65 7.81 -11.65
C SER A 510 17.05 6.96 -10.54
N ILE A 511 16.64 5.71 -10.85
CA ILE A 511 15.97 4.85 -9.86
C ILE A 511 16.89 4.49 -8.68
N ARG A 512 18.20 4.40 -8.90
CA ARG A 512 19.20 4.17 -7.84
C ARG A 512 19.26 5.28 -6.79
N LEU A 513 18.78 6.49 -7.11
CA LEU A 513 18.67 7.57 -6.13
C LEU A 513 17.48 7.39 -5.18
N ARG A 514 16.48 6.57 -5.54
CA ARG A 514 15.21 6.45 -4.81
C ARG A 514 15.42 6.01 -3.38
N ARG A 515 16.18 4.93 -3.16
CA ARG A 515 16.35 4.35 -1.83
C ARG A 515 16.88 5.38 -0.84
N ALA A 516 17.96 6.08 -1.18
CA ALA A 516 18.56 7.10 -0.32
C ALA A 516 17.60 8.26 -0.02
N ARG A 517 16.70 8.62 -0.95
CA ARG A 517 15.67 9.65 -0.73
C ARG A 517 14.56 9.13 0.20
N VAL A 518 14.14 7.87 0.05
CA VAL A 518 13.17 7.23 0.96
C VAL A 518 13.73 7.10 2.38
N GLU A 519 15.00 6.75 2.55
CA GLU A 519 15.66 6.64 3.86
C GLU A 519 15.69 7.97 4.64
N LYS A 520 15.67 9.11 3.94
CA LYS A 520 15.57 10.43 4.60
C LYS A 520 14.18 10.69 5.20
N VAL A 521 13.13 10.17 4.57
CA VAL A 521 11.74 10.42 5.00
C VAL A 521 11.18 9.34 5.92
N LEU A 522 11.78 8.14 5.99
CA LEU A 522 11.32 7.06 6.85
C LEU A 522 12.21 6.88 8.10
N PRO A 523 11.64 6.51 9.26
CA PRO A 523 12.38 6.35 10.52
C PRO A 523 13.02 4.96 10.70
N HIS A 524 12.80 4.05 9.77
CA HIS A 524 13.10 2.63 9.92
C HIS A 524 14.56 2.27 9.63
N GLU A 525 15.05 1.20 10.26
CA GLU A 525 16.39 0.62 9.98
C GLU A 525 16.53 0.21 8.51
N ASP A 526 15.50 -0.43 7.95
CA ASP A 526 15.35 -0.64 6.51
C ASP A 526 14.09 0.10 6.02
N PRO A 527 14.18 0.94 4.96
CA PRO A 527 13.06 1.74 4.48
C PRO A 527 11.88 0.88 4.00
N ASN A 528 12.09 -0.38 3.62
CA ASN A 528 10.99 -1.25 3.20
C ASN A 528 9.95 -1.48 4.31
N LEU A 529 10.31 -1.30 5.59
CA LEU A 529 9.34 -1.42 6.70
C LEU A 529 8.23 -0.37 6.63
N GLY A 530 8.52 0.84 6.14
CA GLY A 530 7.52 1.90 5.91
C GLY A 530 7.07 2.01 4.46
N PHE A 531 7.43 1.05 3.62
CA PHE A 531 7.21 1.10 2.16
C PHE A 531 6.42 -0.10 1.65
N ASP A 532 6.59 -1.28 2.25
CA ASP A 532 5.90 -2.50 1.89
C ASP A 532 4.71 -2.78 2.83
N PRO A 533 3.47 -2.48 2.43
CA PRO A 533 2.27 -2.79 3.23
C PRO A 533 1.98 -4.28 3.29
N ASN A 534 2.56 -5.09 2.39
CA ASN A 534 2.30 -6.53 2.27
C ASN A 534 3.34 -7.37 3.02
N ARG A 535 4.20 -6.75 3.83
CA ARG A 535 5.21 -7.49 4.61
C ARG A 535 4.58 -8.42 5.66
N PHE A 536 3.36 -8.12 6.09
CA PHE A 536 2.52 -9.01 6.88
C PHE A 536 1.20 -9.19 6.13
N CYS A 537 0.88 -10.41 5.73
CA CYS A 537 -0.33 -10.67 4.96
C CYS A 537 -0.88 -12.07 5.21
N PHE A 538 -2.21 -12.18 5.15
CA PHE A 538 -2.87 -13.47 5.17
C PHE A 538 -2.86 -14.11 3.78
N TYR A 539 -2.81 -15.44 3.76
CA TYR A 539 -3.04 -16.25 2.58
C TYR A 539 -3.94 -17.43 2.94
N PRO A 540 -5.11 -17.58 2.31
CA PRO A 540 -5.67 -16.67 1.31
C PRO A 540 -6.08 -15.31 1.93
N TYR A 541 -6.07 -14.23 1.15
CA TYR A 541 -6.62 -12.94 1.60
C TYR A 541 -8.15 -12.98 1.76
N SER A 542 -8.86 -13.54 0.78
CA SER A 542 -10.28 -13.87 0.86
C SER A 542 -10.48 -15.38 0.71
N GLY A 543 -11.25 -15.96 1.63
CA GLY A 543 -11.56 -17.38 1.63
C GLY A 543 -12.92 -17.69 2.24
N SER A 544 -13.38 -18.92 2.00
CA SER A 544 -14.68 -19.41 2.46
C SER A 544 -14.52 -20.56 3.45
N LEU A 545 -15.48 -20.68 4.37
CA LEU A 545 -15.52 -21.82 5.28
C LEU A 545 -15.84 -23.11 4.52
N SER A 546 -15.14 -24.19 4.81
CA SER A 546 -15.53 -25.54 4.41
C SER A 546 -16.83 -25.97 5.08
N ALA A 547 -17.42 -27.08 4.61
CA ALA A 547 -18.68 -27.60 5.11
C ALA A 547 -18.69 -27.93 6.63
N ASP A 548 -17.52 -28.14 7.24
CA ASP A 548 -17.36 -28.35 8.68
C ASP A 548 -17.17 -27.04 9.48
N GLY A 549 -17.29 -25.88 8.83
CA GLY A 549 -17.16 -24.56 9.45
C GLY A 549 -15.72 -24.15 9.75
N THR A 550 -14.76 -24.66 8.98
CA THR A 550 -13.33 -24.35 9.15
C THR A 550 -12.70 -23.69 7.93
N LEU A 551 -11.56 -23.03 8.10
CA LEU A 551 -10.76 -22.49 7.00
C LEU A 551 -9.28 -22.55 7.39
N ASP A 552 -8.48 -23.23 6.59
CA ASP A 552 -7.02 -23.24 6.72
C ASP A 552 -6.44 -21.95 6.12
N ALA A 553 -5.56 -21.30 6.88
CA ALA A 553 -4.92 -20.05 6.47
C ALA A 553 -3.46 -19.99 6.93
N GLU A 554 -2.73 -19.08 6.32
CA GLU A 554 -1.35 -18.74 6.67
C GLU A 554 -1.25 -17.24 6.94
N LEU A 555 -0.48 -16.83 7.95
CA LEU A 555 0.03 -15.47 8.04
C LEU A 555 1.50 -15.46 7.62
N ARG A 556 1.79 -14.76 6.52
CA ARG A 556 3.14 -14.59 5.97
C ARG A 556 3.78 -13.34 6.56
N VAL A 557 5.05 -13.47 6.94
CA VAL A 557 5.86 -12.45 7.59
C VAL A 557 7.17 -12.30 6.85
N ARG A 558 7.34 -11.16 6.18
CA ARG A 558 8.56 -10.79 5.47
C ARG A 558 9.45 -9.93 6.37
N ASN A 559 10.70 -10.35 6.51
CA ASN A 559 11.72 -9.59 7.20
C ASN A 559 12.61 -8.84 6.20
N HIS A 560 12.44 -7.52 6.16
CA HIS A 560 13.29 -6.63 5.34
C HIS A 560 14.61 -6.27 6.00
N LEU A 561 14.84 -6.61 7.27
CA LEU A 561 16.12 -6.35 7.93
C LEU A 561 17.19 -7.32 7.43
N ALA A 562 18.46 -6.92 7.48
CA ALA A 562 19.57 -7.82 7.21
C ALA A 562 19.78 -8.84 8.35
N ARG A 563 19.36 -8.48 9.56
CA ARG A 563 19.42 -9.33 10.76
C ARG A 563 18.11 -10.10 10.95
N LYS A 564 18.18 -11.11 11.82
CA LYS A 564 17.02 -11.88 12.24
C LYS A 564 16.02 -11.01 13.00
N MET A 565 14.73 -11.22 12.75
CA MET A 565 13.60 -10.53 13.37
C MET A 565 12.79 -11.50 14.22
N LYS A 566 12.52 -11.15 15.46
CA LYS A 566 11.57 -11.87 16.32
C LYS A 566 10.19 -11.29 16.14
N THR A 567 9.19 -12.14 15.96
CA THR A 567 7.82 -11.71 15.75
C THR A 567 6.86 -12.51 16.62
N SER A 568 5.96 -11.81 17.30
CA SER A 568 4.81 -12.37 18.02
C SER A 568 3.55 -11.99 17.27
N ILE A 569 2.66 -12.95 17.09
CA ILE A 569 1.38 -12.82 16.39
C ILE A 569 0.26 -13.22 17.34
N GLU A 570 -0.81 -12.43 17.35
CA GLU A 570 -2.06 -12.78 18.01
C GLU A 570 -3.22 -12.62 17.04
N PHE A 571 -3.94 -13.71 16.74
CA PHE A 571 -5.06 -13.67 15.83
C PHE A 571 -6.31 -13.10 16.52
N ARG A 572 -7.05 -12.27 15.79
CA ARG A 572 -8.25 -11.57 16.25
C ARG A 572 -9.39 -11.97 15.31
N LEU A 573 -10.37 -12.68 15.85
CA LEU A 573 -11.46 -13.27 15.07
C LEU A 573 -12.80 -12.65 15.46
N PRO A 574 -13.86 -12.79 14.64
CA PRO A 574 -15.21 -12.42 15.04
C PRO A 574 -15.65 -13.07 16.36
N PRO A 575 -16.62 -12.49 17.08
CA PRO A 575 -17.15 -13.09 18.31
C PRO A 575 -17.58 -14.55 18.13
N GLY A 576 -17.12 -15.43 19.02
CA GLY A 576 -17.43 -16.88 19.00
C GLY A 576 -16.52 -17.72 18.10
N TRP A 577 -15.75 -17.10 17.20
CA TRP A 577 -14.78 -17.78 16.36
C TRP A 577 -13.47 -18.00 17.14
N ARG A 578 -12.69 -19.01 16.75
CA ARG A 578 -11.36 -19.28 17.32
C ARG A 578 -10.33 -19.62 16.25
N ALA A 579 -9.06 -19.40 16.57
CA ALA A 579 -7.94 -19.85 15.77
C ALA A 579 -7.16 -20.96 16.50
N GLU A 580 -6.66 -21.93 15.74
CA GLU A 580 -5.80 -23.00 16.22
C GLU A 580 -4.48 -23.00 15.41
N PRO A 581 -3.35 -22.52 15.98
CA PRO A 581 -3.23 -21.86 17.29
C PRO A 581 -3.80 -20.42 17.30
N GLN A 582 -4.14 -19.91 18.50
CA GLN A 582 -4.66 -18.54 18.67
C GLN A 582 -3.57 -17.45 18.58
N SER A 583 -2.32 -17.83 18.84
CA SER A 583 -1.14 -16.98 18.76
C SER A 583 0.06 -17.80 18.32
N ALA A 584 1.09 -17.11 17.85
CA ALA A 584 2.34 -17.74 17.44
C ALA A 584 3.53 -16.82 17.67
N GLU A 585 4.71 -17.42 17.86
CA GLU A 585 5.99 -16.74 17.81
C GLU A 585 6.81 -17.32 16.67
N LEU A 586 7.53 -16.46 15.96
CA LEU A 586 8.41 -16.85 14.88
C LEU A 586 9.68 -16.01 14.87
N GLU A 587 10.68 -16.59 14.22
CA GLU A 587 12.01 -16.04 14.11
C GLU A 587 12.39 -16.03 12.63
N VAL A 588 12.30 -14.86 12.00
CA VAL A 588 12.44 -14.71 10.55
C VAL A 588 13.87 -14.27 10.22
N PHE A 589 14.57 -15.04 9.38
CA PHE A 589 15.91 -14.69 8.95
C PHE A 589 15.91 -13.41 8.11
N GLY A 590 17.02 -12.69 8.13
CA GLY A 590 17.15 -11.42 7.41
C GLY A 590 16.92 -11.59 5.91
N LYS A 591 16.20 -10.65 5.29
CA LYS A 591 15.85 -10.64 3.85
C LYS A 591 15.11 -11.91 3.38
N THR A 592 14.38 -12.57 4.27
CA THR A 592 13.57 -13.77 3.96
C THR A 592 12.12 -13.59 4.41
N GLU A 593 11.30 -14.60 4.13
CA GLU A 593 9.90 -14.68 4.53
C GLU A 593 9.68 -15.99 5.28
N ALA A 594 8.82 -15.97 6.29
CA ALA A 594 8.34 -17.14 6.99
C ALA A 594 6.81 -17.06 7.12
N ALA A 595 6.15 -18.19 7.39
CA ALA A 595 4.71 -18.23 7.55
C ALA A 595 4.31 -19.03 8.79
N VAL A 596 3.21 -18.61 9.42
CA VAL A 596 2.51 -19.36 10.46
C VAL A 596 1.23 -19.92 9.87
N ARG A 597 1.06 -21.24 9.93
CA ARG A 597 -0.20 -21.90 9.57
C ARG A 597 -1.13 -21.95 10.76
N PHE A 598 -2.39 -21.67 10.54
CA PHE A 598 -3.42 -21.75 11.56
C PHE A 598 -4.76 -22.13 10.92
N LYS A 599 -5.66 -22.67 11.74
CA LYS A 599 -7.02 -23.01 11.34
C LYS A 599 -8.01 -22.06 11.99
N ILE A 600 -8.88 -21.47 11.20
CA ILE A 600 -10.04 -20.70 11.67
C ILE A 600 -11.19 -21.68 11.87
N ILE A 601 -11.91 -21.53 12.98
CA ILE A 601 -13.05 -22.37 13.31
C ILE A 601 -14.22 -21.47 13.73
N ALA A 602 -15.28 -21.51 12.92
CA ALA A 602 -16.52 -20.78 13.18
C ALA A 602 -17.42 -21.56 14.18
N PRO A 603 -18.36 -20.86 14.85
CA PRO A 603 -19.42 -21.50 15.62
C PRO A 603 -20.23 -22.50 14.77
N SER A 604 -20.71 -23.56 15.41
CA SER A 604 -21.57 -24.53 14.73
C SER A 604 -22.85 -23.86 14.21
N GLY A 605 -23.14 -24.05 12.93
CA GLY A 605 -24.32 -23.45 12.28
C GLY A 605 -24.16 -21.97 11.91
N GLU A 606 -22.95 -21.41 11.95
CA GLU A 606 -22.67 -20.06 11.46
C GLU A 606 -23.19 -19.90 10.02
N LYS A 607 -23.89 -18.80 9.78
CA LYS A 607 -24.32 -18.38 8.44
C LYS A 607 -23.64 -17.06 8.11
N LEU A 608 -22.87 -17.06 7.02
CA LEU A 608 -22.23 -15.86 6.51
C LEU A 608 -23.25 -15.07 5.70
N ASP A 609 -23.87 -14.07 6.34
CA ASP A 609 -24.77 -13.07 5.74
C ASP A 609 -24.04 -11.81 5.25
N GLY A 610 -22.71 -11.84 5.33
CA GLY A 610 -21.78 -10.80 4.91
C GLY A 610 -20.36 -11.22 5.25
N ARG A 611 -19.39 -10.36 4.92
CA ARG A 611 -17.98 -10.62 5.21
C ARG A 611 -17.72 -10.59 6.71
N ARG A 612 -16.83 -11.48 7.15
CA ARG A 612 -16.23 -11.48 8.47
C ARG A 612 -14.76 -11.14 8.33
N ILE A 613 -14.24 -10.36 9.27
CA ILE A 613 -12.86 -9.89 9.24
C ILE A 613 -12.07 -10.59 10.33
N VAL A 614 -10.98 -11.23 9.92
CA VAL A 614 -9.95 -11.75 10.80
C VAL A 614 -8.76 -10.82 10.70
N THR A 615 -8.20 -10.38 11.81
CA THR A 615 -7.01 -9.53 11.86
C THR A 615 -5.90 -10.21 12.67
N ALA A 616 -4.68 -9.69 12.57
CA ALA A 616 -3.57 -10.15 13.40
C ALA A 616 -2.87 -8.95 14.04
N ARG A 617 -2.75 -8.97 15.38
CA ARG A 617 -1.82 -8.09 16.09
C ARG A 617 -0.41 -8.61 15.90
N ILE A 618 0.52 -7.73 15.55
CA ILE A 618 1.89 -8.12 15.25
C ILE A 618 2.87 -7.26 16.05
N ILE A 619 3.71 -7.91 16.86
CA ILE A 619 4.86 -7.29 17.52
C ILE A 619 6.11 -7.85 16.87
N ALA A 620 6.91 -6.99 16.21
CA ALA A 620 8.12 -7.40 15.51
C ALA A 620 9.32 -6.56 15.97
N ASP A 621 10.37 -7.23 16.47
CA ASP A 621 11.58 -6.60 17.03
C ASP A 621 11.30 -5.47 18.04
N GLY A 622 10.30 -5.68 18.90
CA GLY A 622 9.92 -4.72 19.94
C GLY A 622 9.04 -3.56 19.45
N ILE A 623 8.76 -3.48 18.15
CA ILE A 623 7.76 -2.55 17.60
C ILE A 623 6.40 -3.27 17.59
N ASP A 624 5.42 -2.70 18.27
CA ASP A 624 4.03 -3.15 18.20
C ASP A 624 3.36 -2.46 17.01
N TRP A 625 3.01 -3.23 15.99
CA TRP A 625 2.37 -2.74 14.77
C TRP A 625 0.83 -2.74 14.87
N GLY A 626 0.28 -3.11 16.03
CA GLY A 626 -1.15 -3.30 16.23
C GLY A 626 -1.74 -4.37 15.32
N GLU A 627 -3.06 -4.35 15.13
CA GLU A 627 -3.79 -5.18 14.17
C GLU A 627 -3.49 -4.76 12.71
N PHE A 628 -2.28 -5.09 12.25
CA PHE A 628 -1.71 -4.53 11.02
C PHE A 628 -2.38 -5.04 9.74
N CYS A 629 -2.75 -6.32 9.68
CA CYS A 629 -3.30 -6.94 8.46
C CYS A 629 -4.61 -7.66 8.74
N GLU A 630 -5.35 -7.90 7.66
CA GLU A 630 -6.69 -8.48 7.66
C GLU A 630 -6.86 -9.60 6.63
N MET A 631 -7.85 -10.45 6.87
CA MET A 631 -8.35 -11.49 5.99
C MET A 631 -9.88 -11.38 5.93
N LEU A 632 -10.44 -11.57 4.74
CA LEU A 632 -11.88 -11.65 4.51
C LEU A 632 -12.32 -13.11 4.57
N VAL A 633 -13.33 -13.41 5.39
CA VAL A 633 -14.05 -14.68 5.35
C VAL A 633 -15.46 -14.40 4.83
N GLU A 634 -15.80 -15.00 3.69
CA GLU A 634 -17.07 -14.78 3.02
C GLU A 634 -17.70 -16.10 2.56
N ALA A 635 -18.94 -16.05 2.09
CA ALA A 635 -19.58 -17.21 1.50
C ALA A 635 -18.98 -17.48 0.10
N ASP A 636 -18.95 -18.75 -0.30
CA ASP A 636 -18.51 -19.19 -1.64
C ASP A 636 -19.30 -18.56 -2.78
#